data_AF-A0A7V1Y5H9-F1
#
_entry.id   AF-A0A7V1Y5H9-F1
#
_cell.length_a   1.000
_cell.length_b   1.000
_cell.length_c   1.000
_cell.angle_alpha   90.00
_cell.angle_beta   90.00
_cell.angle_gamma   90.00
#
_symmetry.space_group_name_H-M   'P 1'
#
loop_
_entity.id
_entity.type
_entity.pdbx_description
1 polymer ?
#
loop_
_entity_poly.entity_id
_entity_poly.type
_entity_poly.pdbx_seq_one_letter_code
_entity_poly.pdbx_strand_id
1 'polypeptide(L)'
;MEPIYVRQRLRPSRYAFIVTEGDLRAALQAVSLNTVLWGGIYNPIIPLRPEEERDGLLKEFDPDFLVNLTCDNLPTALAERYMHRTIEAHELVRTDGCTQRRRLSVGFNILPIIRHVHEREARFVTEPTRAILVEPERSQNWPEFVSFVCGSFEWLPTMDIDFESAFRDGLRAKETQLSNLTPPPEGVLPLDFTGYGLELFGQPANFSSHIIYVGDHRSLSDLLDFWNIRATGRTVVFVPVEAYRYFESPIRTVAIKGRYRINQQIESQADLQKGLSVPEAMFDEVCNWIHTLDLGPLARRCWRPRFGLEIERYVGDIHVAEISAAEADEISILDNGRMTPVKVTPPPYLEDRVPYKEFAWSVEITMSGGYAQTEFMFSFPNEPDVASVARRAVIAQLPEARLGRRGLVVHQDSPRSIIQLAPVPTADVFEALFRQARLRAEPSEPGRYAEQIITKMGSLHFNCRIFKICGVRKILDRLGDGSTLTKGNMCDIVMSTSPDEYVQINWRPELYNDLIIRRGQKLPLDFGAIFDTLVEKRVIRPGSTFKCRSCSKRDWYHVSGFAEEYTCRFCFTRQPVSFGSSLEWQYKADGLFQIPNSAQGSVAVILSLWRFEHLGLHSRGRYVTSQKLVAEGTGREYEIDYAYVMMGMFDTSYDLVLGEATRFGEFTDQEVTKMAEIANRFRCKPYIAFSTLKDTYSDAEKSRIRDLVNRGYRVIALTREELDPYDLHERFRGLVRPYAVCLEDLSMNTIELNVGR
;
A
#
# COMPACT_ATOMS: atom_id res chain seq x y z
N MET A 1 -20.87 -8.47 12.83
CA MET A 1 -20.34 -9.37 11.79
C MET A 1 -20.22 -8.67 10.44
N GLU A 2 -18.98 -8.45 9.98
CA GLU A 2 -18.65 -7.91 8.65
C GLU A 2 -17.65 -8.86 7.98
N PRO A 3 -17.80 -9.16 6.67
CA PRO A 3 -16.84 -9.99 5.95
C PRO A 3 -15.58 -9.20 5.60
N ILE A 4 -14.42 -9.80 5.87
CA ILE A 4 -13.10 -9.36 5.44
C ILE A 4 -12.59 -10.36 4.40
N TYR A 5 -12.37 -9.89 3.19
CA TYR A 5 -11.81 -10.68 2.09
C TYR A 5 -10.29 -10.75 2.26
N VAL A 6 -9.77 -11.97 2.32
CA VAL A 6 -8.35 -12.26 2.53
C VAL A 6 -7.82 -12.97 1.28
N ARG A 7 -7.06 -12.25 0.48
CA ARG A 7 -6.34 -12.83 -0.65
C ARG A 7 -4.97 -13.31 -0.18
N GLN A 8 -4.65 -14.54 -0.52
CA GLN A 8 -3.39 -15.20 -0.22
C GLN A 8 -2.66 -15.54 -1.50
N ARG A 9 -1.36 -15.26 -1.52
CA ARG A 9 -0.45 -15.66 -2.58
C ARG A 9 0.68 -16.49 -1.98
N LEU A 10 0.71 -17.77 -2.33
CA LEU A 10 1.78 -18.67 -1.97
C LEU A 10 2.98 -18.44 -2.90
N ARG A 11 4.17 -18.26 -2.32
CA ARG A 11 5.40 -18.13 -3.10
C ARG A 11 6.62 -18.65 -2.34
N PRO A 12 7.75 -18.93 -3.01
CA PRO A 12 9.02 -19.11 -2.33
C PRO A 12 9.38 -17.87 -1.51
N SER A 13 10.13 -18.06 -0.42
CA SER A 13 10.70 -16.94 0.32
C SER A 13 11.75 -16.24 -0.55
N ARG A 14 11.72 -14.90 -0.55
CA ARG A 14 12.64 -14.07 -1.35
C ARG A 14 13.92 -13.84 -0.57
N TYR A 15 15.05 -14.25 -1.13
CA TYR A 15 16.36 -14.03 -0.55
C TYR A 15 17.14 -13.04 -1.40
N ALA A 16 17.89 -12.15 -0.76
CA ALA A 16 18.94 -11.39 -1.43
C ALA A 16 20.30 -11.78 -0.86
N PHE A 17 21.22 -12.20 -1.73
CA PHE A 17 22.56 -12.64 -1.34
C PHE A 17 23.51 -11.46 -1.41
N ILE A 18 24.01 -11.01 -0.27
CA ILE A 18 24.93 -9.89 -0.17
C ILE A 18 26.36 -10.39 -0.26
N VAL A 19 27.14 -9.82 -1.19
CA VAL A 19 28.53 -10.18 -1.43
C VAL A 19 29.45 -8.95 -1.41
N THR A 20 30.72 -9.16 -1.10
CA THR A 20 31.73 -8.10 -1.22
C THR A 20 32.02 -7.83 -2.69
N GLU A 21 32.23 -6.57 -3.06
CA GLU A 21 32.58 -6.20 -4.43
C GLU A 21 33.88 -6.92 -4.86
N GLY A 22 33.83 -7.60 -6.01
CA GLY A 22 34.95 -8.39 -6.53
C GLY A 22 35.11 -9.79 -5.94
N ASP A 23 34.31 -10.18 -4.94
CA ASP A 23 34.38 -11.51 -4.33
C ASP A 23 33.65 -12.56 -5.18
N LEU A 24 34.39 -13.14 -6.12
CA LEU A 24 33.91 -14.19 -7.01
C LEU A 24 33.48 -15.44 -6.26
N ARG A 25 34.18 -15.82 -5.18
CA ARG A 25 33.89 -17.05 -4.44
C ARG A 25 32.55 -16.94 -3.71
N ALA A 26 32.31 -15.80 -3.05
CA ALA A 26 31.01 -15.54 -2.42
C ALA A 26 29.89 -15.49 -3.46
N ALA A 27 30.13 -14.92 -4.64
CA ALA A 27 29.16 -14.90 -5.73
C ALA A 27 28.84 -16.31 -6.26
N LEU A 28 29.84 -17.16 -6.48
CA LEU A 28 29.64 -18.56 -6.89
C LEU A 28 28.92 -19.37 -5.82
N GLN A 29 29.21 -19.14 -4.54
CA GLN A 29 28.45 -19.73 -3.45
C GLN A 29 26.97 -19.29 -3.47
N ALA A 30 26.68 -18.02 -3.75
CA ALA A 30 25.30 -17.53 -3.92
C ALA A 30 24.60 -18.19 -5.12
N VAL A 31 25.30 -18.35 -6.25
CA VAL A 31 24.80 -19.08 -7.44
C VAL A 31 24.44 -20.52 -7.06
N SER A 32 25.31 -21.21 -6.31
CA SER A 32 25.06 -22.59 -5.90
C SER A 32 23.89 -22.72 -4.92
N LEU A 33 23.79 -21.81 -3.94
CA LEU A 33 22.63 -21.76 -3.05
C LEU A 33 21.33 -21.52 -3.83
N ASN A 34 21.34 -20.61 -4.80
CA ASN A 34 20.18 -20.38 -5.65
C ASN A 34 19.84 -21.57 -6.56
N THR A 35 20.82 -22.40 -6.92
CA THR A 35 20.58 -23.61 -7.73
C THR A 35 19.79 -24.67 -6.96
N VAL A 36 19.84 -24.66 -5.62
CA VAL A 36 19.15 -25.65 -4.77
C VAL A 36 17.87 -25.13 -4.10
N LEU A 37 17.52 -23.86 -4.29
CA LEU A 37 16.35 -23.22 -3.68
C LEU A 37 15.21 -23.05 -4.69
N TRP A 38 13.99 -23.38 -4.28
CA TRP A 38 12.79 -23.06 -5.06
C TRP A 38 12.66 -21.53 -5.23
N GLY A 39 12.46 -21.07 -6.46
CA GLY A 39 12.51 -19.67 -6.84
C GLY A 39 13.91 -19.06 -6.89
N GLY A 40 14.98 -19.86 -6.76
CA GLY A 40 16.35 -19.36 -6.70
C GLY A 40 16.82 -18.57 -7.91
N ILE A 41 16.32 -18.89 -9.11
CA ILE A 41 16.54 -18.09 -10.33
C ILE A 41 16.08 -16.63 -10.20
N TYR A 42 15.18 -16.34 -9.27
CA TYR A 42 14.61 -15.01 -9.01
C TYR A 42 15.21 -14.28 -7.80
N ASN A 43 16.19 -14.88 -7.11
CA ASN A 43 16.87 -14.24 -6.00
C ASN A 43 18.06 -13.41 -6.50
N PRO A 44 18.18 -12.13 -6.14
CA PRO A 44 19.31 -11.31 -6.57
C PRO A 44 20.60 -11.63 -5.81
N ILE A 45 21.74 -11.37 -6.46
CA ILE A 45 23.08 -11.37 -5.87
C ILE A 45 23.59 -9.93 -5.91
N ILE A 46 23.67 -9.29 -4.76
CA ILE A 46 23.82 -7.83 -4.63
C ILE A 46 25.19 -7.51 -4.02
N PRO A 47 26.06 -6.76 -4.72
CA PRO A 47 27.31 -6.29 -4.15
C PRO A 47 27.05 -5.20 -3.09
N LEU A 48 27.91 -5.11 -2.07
CA LEU A 48 27.80 -4.08 -1.01
C LEU A 48 27.96 -2.64 -1.52
N ARG A 49 28.66 -2.47 -2.64
CA ARG A 49 29.00 -1.19 -3.28
C ARG A 49 28.69 -1.28 -4.79
N PRO A 50 28.25 -0.18 -5.41
CA PRO A 50 27.93 1.12 -4.79
C PRO A 50 26.61 1.08 -3.99
N GLU A 51 26.49 1.95 -2.97
CA GLU A 51 25.34 1.94 -2.03
C GLU A 51 24.01 2.25 -2.73
N GLU A 52 24.02 3.17 -3.69
CA GLU A 52 22.82 3.56 -4.45
C GLU A 52 22.23 2.39 -5.23
N GLU A 53 23.06 1.61 -5.92
CA GLU A 53 22.65 0.43 -6.69
C GLU A 53 22.16 -0.68 -5.77
N ARG A 54 22.89 -0.94 -4.67
CA ARG A 54 22.47 -1.90 -3.63
C ARG A 54 21.10 -1.55 -3.07
N ASP A 55 20.89 -0.30 -2.67
CA ASP A 55 19.65 0.13 -2.03
C ASP A 55 18.48 0.14 -3.03
N GLY A 56 18.75 0.48 -4.28
CA GLY A 56 17.81 0.36 -5.39
C GLY A 56 17.36 -1.08 -5.65
N LEU A 57 18.31 -2.03 -5.73
CA LEU A 57 18.02 -3.46 -5.86
C LEU A 57 17.22 -3.99 -4.66
N LEU A 58 17.64 -3.68 -3.44
CA LEU A 58 16.93 -4.11 -2.23
C LEU A 58 15.50 -3.54 -2.14
N LYS A 59 15.31 -2.30 -2.60
CA LYS A 59 13.98 -1.69 -2.70
C LYS A 59 13.12 -2.36 -3.78
N GLU A 60 13.72 -2.73 -4.92
CA GLU A 60 12.97 -3.30 -6.03
C GLU A 60 12.58 -4.76 -5.79
N PHE A 61 13.51 -5.58 -5.30
CA PHE A 61 13.27 -7.00 -5.02
C PHE A 61 12.46 -7.24 -3.73
N ASP A 62 12.43 -6.28 -2.79
CA ASP A 62 11.74 -6.41 -1.49
C ASP A 62 11.97 -7.78 -0.83
N PRO A 63 13.23 -8.16 -0.51
CA PRO A 63 13.54 -9.49 -0.02
C PRO A 63 12.97 -9.74 1.39
N ASP A 64 12.57 -10.99 1.63
CA ASP A 64 12.14 -11.45 2.95
C ASP A 64 13.34 -11.52 3.90
N PHE A 65 14.45 -12.08 3.40
CA PHE A 65 15.70 -12.28 4.15
C PHE A 65 16.92 -11.81 3.36
N LEU A 66 17.93 -11.30 4.08
CA LEU A 66 19.27 -11.11 3.55
C LEU A 66 20.14 -12.30 3.93
N VAL A 67 20.90 -12.82 2.97
CA VAL A 67 21.97 -13.79 3.24
C VAL A 67 23.28 -13.03 3.17
N ASN A 68 23.95 -12.89 4.30
CA ASN A 68 25.25 -12.25 4.37
C ASN A 68 26.34 -13.28 4.04
N LEU A 69 26.88 -13.20 2.83
CA LEU A 69 28.05 -13.97 2.40
C LEU A 69 29.33 -13.12 2.43
N THR A 70 29.25 -11.92 2.96
CA THR A 70 30.45 -11.10 3.16
C THR A 70 31.24 -11.68 4.34
N CYS A 71 32.57 -11.56 4.30
CA CYS A 71 33.42 -11.97 5.42
C CYS A 71 33.35 -10.99 6.61
N ASP A 72 32.54 -9.94 6.49
CA ASP A 72 32.43 -8.83 7.44
C ASP A 72 30.97 -8.63 7.89
N ASN A 73 30.78 -7.74 8.86
CA ASN A 73 29.43 -7.33 9.27
C ASN A 73 28.79 -6.43 8.22
N LEU A 74 27.48 -6.57 8.03
CA LEU A 74 26.71 -5.64 7.20
C LEU A 74 26.82 -4.20 7.74
N PRO A 75 26.76 -3.18 6.86
CA PRO A 75 26.66 -1.79 7.29
C PRO A 75 25.49 -1.58 8.27
N THR A 76 25.67 -0.73 9.28
CA THR A 76 24.68 -0.52 10.37
C THR A 76 23.27 -0.25 9.85
N ALA A 77 23.12 0.60 8.84
CA ALA A 77 21.82 0.92 8.25
C ALA A 77 21.12 -0.31 7.62
N LEU A 78 21.88 -1.24 7.02
CA LEU A 78 21.35 -2.49 6.48
C LEU A 78 20.98 -3.46 7.60
N ALA A 79 21.88 -3.61 8.59
CA ALA A 79 21.68 -4.48 9.73
C ALA A 79 20.44 -4.10 10.55
N GLU A 80 20.19 -2.80 10.76
CA GLU A 80 18.98 -2.31 11.42
C GLU A 80 17.72 -2.56 10.58
N ARG A 81 17.76 -2.29 9.27
CA ARG A 81 16.61 -2.49 8.36
C ARG A 81 16.17 -3.96 8.25
N TYR A 82 17.13 -4.89 8.33
CA TYR A 82 16.91 -6.33 8.25
C TYR A 82 17.19 -7.03 9.58
N MET A 83 17.02 -6.32 10.70
CA MET A 83 17.15 -6.90 12.03
C MET A 83 16.24 -8.12 12.17
N HIS A 84 16.80 -9.24 12.64
CA HIS A 84 16.15 -10.56 12.72
C HIS A 84 15.76 -11.20 11.37
N ARG A 85 16.18 -10.62 10.24
CA ARG A 85 15.96 -11.14 8.88
C ARG A 85 17.26 -11.22 8.08
N THR A 86 18.39 -11.24 8.78
CA THR A 86 19.72 -11.47 8.22
C THR A 86 20.15 -12.87 8.62
N ILE A 87 20.65 -13.63 7.66
CA ILE A 87 21.16 -14.99 7.81
C ILE A 87 22.64 -14.94 7.49
N GLU A 88 23.47 -15.23 8.48
CA GLU A 88 24.91 -15.25 8.32
C GLU A 88 25.38 -16.55 7.64
N ALA A 89 26.53 -16.51 6.99
CA ALA A 89 27.07 -17.67 6.27
C ALA A 89 27.18 -18.95 7.14
N HIS A 90 27.47 -18.80 8.43
CA HIS A 90 27.57 -19.92 9.39
C HIS A 90 26.21 -20.52 9.77
N GLU A 91 25.11 -19.82 9.52
CA GLU A 91 23.75 -20.27 9.83
C GLU A 91 23.12 -21.06 8.69
N LEU A 92 23.69 -20.99 7.47
CA LEU A 92 23.16 -21.63 6.25
C LEU A 92 23.00 -23.14 6.34
N VAL A 93 23.83 -23.79 7.16
CA VAL A 93 23.77 -25.24 7.40
C VAL A 93 23.55 -25.46 8.89
N ARG A 94 22.53 -26.24 9.22
CA ARG A 94 22.27 -26.66 10.60
C ARG A 94 22.40 -28.17 10.74
N THR A 95 22.82 -28.60 11.92
CA THR A 95 22.76 -30.02 12.30
C THR A 95 21.41 -30.32 12.91
N ASP A 96 20.67 -31.25 12.31
CA ASP A 96 19.39 -31.71 12.82
C ASP A 96 19.55 -32.45 14.16
N GLY A 97 18.85 -32.00 15.20
CA GLY A 97 19.03 -32.53 16.56
C GLY A 97 18.66 -34.02 16.71
N CYS A 98 17.75 -34.52 15.86
CA CYS A 98 17.27 -35.90 15.92
C CYS A 98 18.10 -36.85 15.06
N THR A 99 18.40 -36.46 13.83
CA THR A 99 19.08 -37.28 12.81
C THR A 99 20.58 -37.04 12.75
N GLN A 100 21.09 -36.01 13.43
CA GLN A 100 22.48 -35.55 13.40
C GLN A 100 22.99 -35.20 11.99
N ARG A 101 22.09 -35.08 11.01
CA ARG A 101 22.43 -34.73 9.63
C ARG A 101 22.56 -33.22 9.49
N ARG A 102 23.61 -32.78 8.80
CA ARG A 102 23.79 -31.39 8.35
C ARG A 102 22.93 -31.14 7.12
N ARG A 103 22.03 -30.16 7.22
CA ARG A 103 21.08 -29.79 6.16
C ARG A 103 21.01 -28.29 5.99
N LEU A 104 20.58 -27.86 4.81
CA LEU A 104 20.29 -26.45 4.55
C LEU A 104 19.23 -25.94 5.54
N SER A 105 19.47 -24.78 6.13
CA SER A 105 18.58 -24.16 7.11
C SER A 105 17.64 -23.12 6.50
N VAL A 106 17.84 -22.80 5.21
CA VAL A 106 17.17 -21.70 4.51
C VAL A 106 16.28 -22.21 3.38
N GLY A 107 15.13 -21.53 3.23
CA GLY A 107 14.23 -21.66 2.09
C GLY A 107 13.59 -23.03 1.91
N PHE A 108 12.98 -23.21 0.74
CA PHE A 108 12.39 -24.46 0.30
C PHE A 108 13.37 -25.08 -0.70
N ASN A 109 14.14 -26.09 -0.30
CA ASN A 109 15.09 -26.70 -1.23
C ASN A 109 14.38 -27.55 -2.31
N ILE A 110 15.05 -27.82 -3.43
CA ILE A 110 14.43 -28.47 -4.61
C ILE A 110 14.09 -29.96 -4.45
N LEU A 111 14.49 -30.65 -3.37
CA LEU A 111 14.31 -32.10 -3.25
C LEU A 111 12.84 -32.56 -3.32
N PRO A 112 11.86 -31.91 -2.65
CA PRO A 112 10.47 -32.31 -2.76
C PRO A 112 9.92 -32.09 -4.19
N ILE A 113 10.45 -31.10 -4.90
CA ILE A 113 10.08 -30.81 -6.29
C ILE A 113 10.64 -31.88 -7.22
N ILE A 114 11.93 -32.24 -7.07
CA ILE A 114 12.54 -33.35 -7.83
C ILE A 114 11.73 -34.62 -7.62
N ARG A 115 11.39 -34.94 -6.37
CA ARG A 115 10.59 -36.11 -6.05
C ARG A 115 9.21 -36.06 -6.69
N HIS A 116 8.51 -34.93 -6.60
CA HIS A 116 7.21 -34.74 -7.22
C HIS A 116 7.27 -35.00 -8.74
N VAL A 117 8.24 -34.40 -9.42
CA VAL A 117 8.46 -34.59 -10.87
C VAL A 117 8.87 -36.02 -11.17
N HIS A 118 9.71 -36.64 -10.35
CA HIS A 118 10.08 -38.05 -10.51
C HIS A 118 8.85 -38.95 -10.47
N GLU A 119 8.02 -38.82 -9.43
CA GLU A 119 6.84 -39.66 -9.24
C GLU A 119 5.77 -39.45 -10.32
N ARG A 120 5.63 -38.22 -10.83
CA ARG A 120 4.60 -37.85 -11.82
C ARG A 120 5.04 -38.06 -13.26
N GLU A 121 6.31 -37.82 -13.57
CA GLU A 121 6.79 -37.68 -14.95
C GLU A 121 7.94 -38.63 -15.29
N ALA A 122 8.90 -38.87 -14.38
CA ALA A 122 10.15 -39.59 -14.73
C ALA A 122 10.20 -41.07 -14.30
N ARG A 123 9.33 -41.52 -13.39
CA ARG A 123 9.38 -42.87 -12.76
C ARG A 123 9.33 -44.01 -13.78
N PHE A 124 8.51 -43.86 -14.82
CA PHE A 124 8.31 -44.88 -15.86
C PHE A 124 9.09 -44.60 -17.15
N VAL A 125 9.88 -43.53 -17.18
CA VAL A 125 10.70 -43.18 -18.34
C VAL A 125 12.02 -43.95 -18.25
N THR A 126 12.41 -44.60 -19.34
CA THR A 126 13.67 -45.35 -19.43
C THR A 126 14.81 -44.52 -20.02
N GLU A 127 14.49 -43.55 -20.87
CA GLU A 127 15.43 -42.62 -21.49
C GLU A 127 15.73 -41.40 -20.61
N PRO A 128 16.86 -40.69 -20.81
CA PRO A 128 17.09 -39.39 -20.19
C PRO A 128 15.96 -38.41 -20.49
N THR A 129 15.58 -37.60 -19.49
CA THR A 129 14.55 -36.58 -19.69
C THR A 129 15.14 -35.32 -20.37
N ARG A 130 14.35 -34.25 -20.46
CA ARG A 130 14.82 -32.94 -20.90
C ARG A 130 15.70 -32.23 -19.87
N ALA A 131 15.86 -32.78 -18.67
CA ALA A 131 16.78 -32.25 -17.67
C ALA A 131 18.23 -32.45 -18.13
N ILE A 132 19.05 -31.41 -18.00
CA ILE A 132 20.46 -31.45 -18.42
C ILE A 132 21.32 -31.00 -17.26
N LEU A 133 22.33 -31.78 -16.93
CA LEU A 133 23.37 -31.41 -15.97
C LEU A 133 24.62 -31.00 -16.75
N VAL A 134 24.94 -29.70 -16.70
CA VAL A 134 26.19 -29.17 -17.25
C VAL A 134 27.19 -29.08 -16.12
N GLU A 135 28.33 -29.75 -16.23
CA GLU A 135 29.39 -29.75 -15.21
C GLU A 135 30.32 -28.53 -15.41
N PRO A 136 30.20 -27.45 -14.60
CA PRO A 136 30.95 -26.21 -14.83
C PRO A 136 32.46 -26.43 -14.71
N GLU A 137 32.88 -27.28 -13.76
CA GLU A 137 34.26 -27.66 -13.45
C GLU A 137 35.01 -28.24 -14.66
N ARG A 138 34.27 -28.87 -15.59
CA ARG A 138 34.85 -29.50 -16.79
C ARG A 138 34.95 -28.53 -17.96
N SER A 139 34.42 -27.31 -17.86
CA SER A 139 34.58 -26.28 -18.89
C SER A 139 35.90 -25.53 -18.73
N GLN A 140 36.92 -25.96 -19.48
CA GLN A 140 38.25 -25.34 -19.44
C GLN A 140 38.16 -23.84 -19.77
N ASN A 141 38.55 -22.98 -18.82
CA ASN A 141 38.71 -21.52 -18.89
C ASN A 141 37.48 -20.62 -18.59
N TRP A 142 36.26 -21.15 -18.42
CA TRP A 142 35.08 -20.32 -18.09
C TRP A 142 34.04 -20.98 -17.15
N PRO A 143 34.45 -21.68 -16.07
CA PRO A 143 33.53 -22.36 -15.15
C PRO A 143 32.56 -21.39 -14.45
N GLU A 144 32.97 -20.14 -14.23
CA GLU A 144 32.14 -19.12 -13.58
C GLU A 144 30.97 -18.71 -14.48
N PHE A 145 31.24 -18.46 -15.76
CA PHE A 145 30.20 -18.16 -16.74
C PHE A 145 29.15 -19.28 -16.80
N VAL A 146 29.60 -20.55 -16.88
CA VAL A 146 28.68 -21.71 -16.90
C VAL A 146 27.84 -21.75 -15.62
N SER A 147 28.45 -21.50 -14.47
CA SER A 147 27.74 -21.48 -13.18
C SER A 147 26.64 -20.41 -13.16
N PHE A 148 26.92 -19.18 -13.62
CA PHE A 148 25.94 -18.10 -13.65
C PHE A 148 24.78 -18.37 -14.63
N VAL A 149 25.05 -19.05 -15.75
CA VAL A 149 24.05 -19.36 -16.78
C VAL A 149 23.22 -20.60 -16.44
N CYS A 150 23.86 -21.69 -16.03
CA CYS A 150 23.22 -23.01 -15.86
C CYS A 150 22.88 -23.36 -14.41
N GLY A 151 23.53 -22.71 -13.43
CA GLY A 151 23.59 -23.15 -12.04
C GLY A 151 24.81 -24.04 -11.77
N SER A 152 25.13 -24.23 -10.49
CA SER A 152 26.26 -25.06 -10.03
C SER A 152 25.96 -25.68 -8.67
N PHE A 153 26.42 -26.90 -8.39
CA PHE A 153 26.34 -27.52 -7.06
C PHE A 153 27.68 -27.49 -6.31
N GLU A 154 28.77 -27.05 -6.95
CA GLU A 154 30.15 -27.15 -6.46
C GLU A 154 30.40 -26.30 -5.20
N TRP A 155 29.85 -25.09 -5.16
CA TRP A 155 30.17 -24.09 -4.14
C TRP A 155 29.21 -24.11 -2.94
N LEU A 156 28.44 -25.19 -2.79
CA LEU A 156 27.54 -25.37 -1.66
C LEU A 156 28.33 -25.52 -0.34
N PRO A 157 27.82 -24.98 0.78
CA PRO A 157 28.42 -25.23 2.09
C PRO A 157 28.35 -26.73 2.42
N THR A 158 29.32 -27.23 3.19
CA THR A 158 29.42 -28.67 3.48
C THR A 158 28.19 -29.18 4.23
N MET A 159 27.49 -30.14 3.63
CA MET A 159 26.29 -30.77 4.19
C MET A 159 26.21 -32.25 3.78
N ASP A 160 25.25 -32.99 4.34
CA ASP A 160 25.16 -34.44 4.11
C ASP A 160 24.21 -34.81 2.96
N ILE A 161 23.68 -33.80 2.25
CA ILE A 161 22.80 -33.94 1.10
C ILE A 161 23.60 -33.68 -0.17
N ASP A 162 23.54 -34.61 -1.12
CA ASP A 162 24.08 -34.46 -2.46
C ASP A 162 22.96 -34.05 -3.43
N PHE A 163 22.85 -32.74 -3.67
CA PHE A 163 21.83 -32.17 -4.57
C PHE A 163 22.09 -32.49 -6.04
N GLU A 164 23.36 -32.62 -6.44
CA GLU A 164 23.71 -32.94 -7.82
C GLU A 164 23.24 -34.34 -8.18
N SER A 165 23.59 -35.32 -7.34
CA SER A 165 23.13 -36.70 -7.53
C SER A 165 21.61 -36.80 -7.43
N ALA A 166 20.98 -36.07 -6.52
CA ALA A 166 19.52 -36.03 -6.44
C ALA A 166 18.87 -35.49 -7.73
N PHE A 167 19.41 -34.41 -8.32
CA PHE A 167 18.92 -33.86 -9.58
C PHE A 167 19.15 -34.83 -10.74
N ARG A 168 20.37 -35.37 -10.86
CA ARG A 168 20.76 -36.33 -11.88
C ARG A 168 19.89 -37.58 -11.88
N ASP A 169 19.79 -38.24 -10.73
CA ASP A 169 19.09 -39.53 -10.63
C ASP A 169 17.57 -39.33 -10.59
N GLY A 170 17.10 -38.33 -9.86
CA GLY A 170 15.67 -38.06 -9.69
C GLY A 170 15.01 -37.63 -10.99
N LEU A 171 15.68 -36.80 -11.80
CA LEU A 171 15.15 -36.35 -13.09
C LEU A 171 15.68 -37.15 -14.28
N ARG A 172 16.56 -38.13 -14.07
CA ARG A 172 17.29 -38.83 -15.14
C ARG A 172 17.94 -37.84 -16.10
N ALA A 173 18.67 -36.87 -15.54
CA ALA A 173 19.26 -35.78 -16.30
C ALA A 173 20.37 -36.30 -17.21
N LYS A 174 20.48 -35.73 -18.42
CA LYS A 174 21.60 -35.99 -19.31
C LYS A 174 22.80 -35.16 -18.89
N GLU A 175 23.93 -35.80 -18.64
CA GLU A 175 25.20 -35.10 -18.40
C GLU A 175 25.77 -34.56 -19.72
N THR A 176 26.27 -33.33 -19.70
CA THR A 176 26.88 -32.68 -20.86
C THR A 176 28.00 -31.74 -20.42
N GLN A 177 29.02 -31.61 -21.26
CA GLN A 177 30.14 -30.69 -21.05
C GLN A 177 30.11 -29.60 -22.13
N LEU A 178 30.35 -28.35 -21.73
CA LEU A 178 30.57 -27.24 -22.67
C LEU A 178 32.08 -27.12 -22.94
N SER A 179 32.52 -27.69 -24.07
CA SER A 179 33.92 -27.69 -24.48
C SER A 179 34.40 -26.38 -25.10
N ASN A 180 33.47 -25.56 -25.61
CA ASN A 180 33.72 -24.24 -26.19
C ASN A 180 32.81 -23.20 -25.53
N LEU A 181 33.14 -21.91 -25.70
CA LEU A 181 32.29 -20.79 -25.29
C LEU A 181 31.07 -20.69 -26.24
N THR A 182 30.13 -21.59 -26.04
CA THR A 182 28.90 -21.77 -26.82
C THR A 182 27.66 -21.65 -25.92
N PRO A 183 26.47 -21.45 -26.49
CA PRO A 183 25.22 -21.47 -25.73
C PRO A 183 25.06 -22.73 -24.89
N PRO A 184 24.38 -22.63 -23.72
CA PRO A 184 23.98 -23.81 -22.98
C PRO A 184 23.03 -24.67 -23.83
N PRO A 185 23.03 -26.00 -23.63
CA PRO A 185 22.18 -26.90 -24.40
C PRO A 185 20.70 -26.64 -24.14
N GLU A 186 19.85 -26.88 -25.14
CA GLU A 186 18.40 -26.74 -24.99
C GLU A 186 17.83 -27.84 -24.08
N GLY A 187 17.33 -27.44 -22.91
CA GLY A 187 16.78 -28.35 -21.91
C GLY A 187 16.36 -27.61 -20.64
N VAL A 188 16.12 -28.36 -19.58
CA VAL A 188 15.89 -27.81 -18.24
C VAL A 188 17.18 -27.92 -17.45
N LEU A 189 17.86 -26.79 -17.23
CA LEU A 189 19.07 -26.73 -16.44
C LEU A 189 18.74 -26.71 -14.93
N PRO A 190 19.71 -27.00 -14.04
CA PRO A 190 19.48 -26.96 -12.61
C PRO A 190 18.89 -25.64 -12.11
N LEU A 191 19.41 -24.51 -12.61
CA LEU A 191 18.89 -23.20 -12.23
C LEU A 191 17.47 -22.94 -12.77
N ASP A 192 17.16 -23.34 -14.01
CA ASP A 192 15.82 -23.19 -14.58
C ASP A 192 14.78 -23.99 -13.79
N PHE A 193 15.17 -25.19 -13.32
CA PHE A 193 14.32 -26.07 -12.54
C PHE A 193 13.86 -25.44 -11.22
N THR A 194 14.62 -24.51 -10.67
CA THR A 194 14.22 -23.76 -9.46
C THR A 194 12.94 -22.96 -9.67
N GLY A 195 12.60 -22.61 -10.92
CA GLY A 195 11.38 -21.92 -11.30
C GLY A 195 10.13 -22.82 -11.41
N TYR A 196 10.24 -24.12 -11.11
CA TYR A 196 9.17 -25.09 -11.37
C TYR A 196 7.85 -24.72 -10.65
N GLY A 197 6.77 -24.71 -11.42
CA GLY A 197 5.41 -24.41 -10.97
C GLY A 197 5.20 -23.00 -10.44
N LEU A 198 6.05 -22.06 -10.84
CA LEU A 198 5.91 -20.64 -10.53
C LEU A 198 5.36 -19.89 -11.74
N GLU A 199 4.33 -19.08 -11.49
CA GLU A 199 3.75 -18.14 -12.43
C GLU A 199 4.28 -16.73 -12.15
N LEU A 200 4.60 -16.01 -13.24
CA LEU A 200 5.12 -14.65 -13.19
C LEU A 200 4.03 -13.65 -13.55
N PHE A 201 3.86 -12.61 -12.74
CA PHE A 201 2.84 -11.57 -12.94
C PHE A 201 3.44 -10.16 -12.97
N GLY A 202 2.83 -9.30 -13.78
CA GLY A 202 3.15 -7.87 -13.87
C GLY A 202 4.34 -7.58 -14.78
N GLN A 203 4.08 -7.01 -15.96
CA GLN A 203 5.10 -6.37 -16.80
C GLN A 203 4.42 -5.30 -17.68
N PRO A 204 4.42 -4.04 -17.22
CA PRO A 204 5.07 -3.03 -18.05
C PRO A 204 6.15 -2.31 -17.25
N ALA A 205 7.38 -2.42 -17.72
CA ALA A 205 8.47 -1.52 -17.37
C ALA A 205 9.03 -0.93 -18.68
N ASN A 206 9.93 0.03 -18.59
CA ASN A 206 10.60 0.61 -19.77
C ASN A 206 11.52 -0.39 -20.49
N PHE A 207 11.88 -1.48 -19.81
CA PHE A 207 12.64 -2.60 -20.35
C PHE A 207 11.74 -3.71 -20.86
N SER A 208 12.13 -4.28 -22.00
CA SER A 208 11.49 -5.45 -22.56
C SER A 208 11.50 -6.63 -21.59
N SER A 209 10.51 -7.53 -21.74
CA SER A 209 10.50 -8.83 -21.08
C SER A 209 11.56 -9.78 -21.63
N HIS A 210 12.16 -9.45 -22.78
CA HIS A 210 13.16 -10.24 -23.49
C HIS A 210 14.41 -9.42 -23.74
N ILE A 211 15.55 -9.86 -23.23
CA ILE A 211 16.81 -9.09 -23.24
C ILE A 211 17.95 -9.96 -23.78
N ILE A 212 18.69 -9.39 -24.73
CA ILE A 212 19.97 -9.90 -25.20
C ILE A 212 21.05 -9.09 -24.50
N TYR A 213 21.69 -9.69 -23.50
CA TYR A 213 22.72 -9.05 -22.69
C TYR A 213 24.10 -9.36 -23.27
N VAL A 214 24.81 -8.35 -23.75
CA VAL A 214 26.15 -8.48 -24.33
C VAL A 214 27.19 -8.10 -23.28
N GLY A 215 27.95 -9.06 -22.77
CA GLY A 215 28.89 -8.87 -21.65
C GLY A 215 30.23 -9.59 -21.83
N ASP A 216 31.22 -9.25 -21.00
CA ASP A 216 32.42 -10.07 -20.85
C ASP A 216 32.16 -11.19 -19.82
N HIS A 217 32.20 -12.44 -20.29
CA HIS A 217 32.01 -13.64 -19.48
C HIS A 217 33.04 -13.82 -18.35
N ARG A 218 34.18 -13.09 -18.39
CA ARG A 218 35.20 -13.08 -17.34
C ARG A 218 34.98 -11.98 -16.30
N SER A 219 34.08 -11.05 -16.57
CA SER A 219 33.82 -9.91 -15.69
C SER A 219 32.72 -10.25 -14.68
N LEU A 220 33.07 -10.32 -13.40
CA LEU A 220 32.09 -10.54 -12.33
C LEU A 220 31.00 -9.47 -12.33
N SER A 221 31.33 -8.21 -12.64
CA SER A 221 30.34 -7.14 -12.69
C SER A 221 29.28 -7.38 -13.77
N ASP A 222 29.68 -7.94 -14.92
CA ASP A 222 28.76 -8.23 -16.01
C ASP A 222 27.94 -9.49 -15.73
N LEU A 223 28.52 -10.49 -15.06
CA LEU A 223 27.82 -11.69 -14.60
C LEU A 223 26.76 -11.38 -13.54
N LEU A 224 27.07 -10.50 -12.57
CA LEU A 224 26.11 -10.05 -11.55
C LEU A 224 24.98 -9.20 -12.13
N ASP A 225 25.29 -8.29 -13.06
CA ASP A 225 24.28 -7.46 -13.74
C ASP A 225 23.33 -8.35 -14.56
N PHE A 226 23.87 -9.30 -15.35
CA PHE A 226 23.07 -10.33 -16.02
C PHE A 226 22.19 -11.12 -15.05
N TRP A 227 22.77 -11.61 -13.95
CA TRP A 227 22.03 -12.39 -12.95
C TRP A 227 20.86 -11.60 -12.39
N ASN A 228 21.08 -10.36 -11.98
CA ASN A 228 20.05 -9.53 -11.35
C ASN A 228 18.97 -9.11 -12.36
N ILE A 229 19.31 -8.84 -13.63
CA ILE A 229 18.31 -8.60 -14.68
C ILE A 229 17.46 -9.86 -14.90
N ARG A 230 18.06 -11.05 -14.99
CA ARG A 230 17.32 -12.31 -15.10
C ARG A 230 16.43 -12.55 -13.87
N ALA A 231 16.95 -12.28 -12.68
CA ALA A 231 16.23 -12.47 -11.42
C ALA A 231 14.95 -11.63 -11.33
N THR A 232 14.80 -10.58 -12.15
CA THR A 232 13.53 -9.84 -12.29
C THR A 232 12.39 -10.64 -12.93
N GLY A 233 12.63 -11.87 -13.37
CA GLY A 233 11.63 -12.71 -14.08
C GLY A 233 11.62 -12.50 -15.60
N ARG A 234 12.71 -11.95 -16.16
CA ARG A 234 12.84 -11.71 -17.60
C ARG A 234 13.52 -12.86 -18.31
N THR A 235 13.21 -13.01 -19.59
CA THR A 235 13.94 -13.92 -20.48
C THR A 235 15.22 -13.22 -20.94
N VAL A 236 16.35 -13.60 -20.35
CA VAL A 236 17.65 -12.97 -20.64
C VAL A 236 18.62 -14.01 -21.20
N VAL A 237 19.24 -13.71 -22.34
CA VAL A 237 20.39 -14.47 -22.85
C VAL A 237 21.67 -13.68 -22.62
N PHE A 238 22.68 -14.31 -22.01
CA PHE A 238 24.02 -13.77 -21.96
C PHE A 238 24.76 -14.11 -23.25
N VAL A 239 25.29 -13.09 -23.93
CA VAL A 239 26.08 -13.20 -25.16
C VAL A 239 27.50 -12.73 -24.84
N PRO A 240 28.47 -13.66 -24.73
CA PRO A 240 29.86 -13.29 -24.55
C PRO A 240 30.37 -12.47 -25.72
N VAL A 241 30.91 -11.29 -25.43
CA VAL A 241 31.32 -10.33 -26.45
C VAL A 241 32.40 -10.86 -27.39
N GLU A 242 33.26 -11.77 -26.95
CA GLU A 242 34.31 -12.38 -27.79
C GLU A 242 33.81 -13.54 -28.68
N ALA A 243 32.66 -14.12 -28.35
CA ALA A 243 32.12 -15.33 -28.96
C ALA A 243 30.69 -15.17 -29.50
N TYR A 244 30.21 -13.93 -29.62
CA TYR A 244 28.81 -13.60 -29.90
C TYR A 244 28.22 -14.29 -31.14
N ARG A 245 29.03 -14.58 -32.16
CA ARG A 245 28.60 -15.31 -33.37
C ARG A 245 28.15 -16.74 -33.08
N TYR A 246 28.75 -17.42 -32.09
CA TYR A 246 28.32 -18.75 -31.67
C TYR A 246 26.97 -18.75 -30.94
N PHE A 247 26.48 -17.57 -30.53
CA PHE A 247 25.22 -17.38 -29.84
C PHE A 247 24.08 -16.94 -30.76
N GLU A 248 24.21 -17.12 -32.09
CA GLU A 248 23.16 -16.76 -33.04
C GLU A 248 21.81 -17.41 -32.69
N SER A 249 21.76 -18.72 -32.46
CA SER A 249 20.51 -19.44 -32.18
C SER A 249 19.72 -18.86 -30.98
N PRO A 250 20.31 -18.71 -29.78
CA PRO A 250 19.57 -18.13 -28.66
C PRO A 250 19.28 -16.63 -28.86
N ILE A 251 20.13 -15.86 -29.55
CA ILE A 251 19.82 -14.46 -29.92
C ILE A 251 18.55 -14.40 -30.76
N ARG A 252 18.44 -15.23 -31.81
CA ARG A 252 17.24 -15.33 -32.65
C ARG A 252 16.02 -15.70 -31.81
N THR A 253 16.17 -16.69 -30.94
CA THR A 253 15.07 -17.18 -30.08
C THR A 253 14.54 -16.07 -29.18
N VAL A 254 15.40 -15.33 -28.49
CA VAL A 254 14.99 -14.23 -27.60
C VAL A 254 14.42 -13.06 -28.41
N ALA A 255 15.02 -12.69 -29.53
CA ALA A 255 14.54 -11.62 -30.40
C ALA A 255 13.13 -11.91 -30.96
N ILE A 256 12.90 -13.15 -31.41
CA ILE A 256 11.60 -13.56 -31.96
C ILE A 256 10.54 -13.63 -30.85
N LYS A 257 10.85 -14.24 -29.70
CA LYS A 257 9.89 -14.32 -28.58
C LYS A 257 9.58 -12.96 -27.96
N GLY A 258 10.54 -12.03 -28.01
CA GLY A 258 10.35 -10.64 -27.57
C GLY A 258 9.39 -9.82 -28.42
N ARG A 259 9.02 -10.33 -29.61
CA ARG A 259 8.03 -9.73 -30.51
C ARG A 259 6.66 -10.28 -30.26
N TYR A 260 5.89 -9.52 -29.51
CA TYR A 260 4.49 -9.81 -29.28
C TYR A 260 3.72 -8.51 -29.17
N ARG A 261 2.46 -8.54 -29.61
CA ARG A 261 1.57 -7.39 -29.49
C ARG A 261 1.11 -7.25 -28.04
N ILE A 262 1.36 -6.08 -27.47
CA ILE A 262 0.81 -5.70 -26.16
C ILE A 262 -0.64 -5.23 -26.36
N ASN A 263 -0.90 -4.45 -27.40
CA ASN A 263 -2.25 -4.04 -27.81
C ASN A 263 -2.30 -3.77 -29.33
N GLN A 264 -3.41 -3.22 -29.84
CA GLN A 264 -3.60 -2.97 -31.27
C GLN A 264 -2.58 -1.97 -31.88
N GLN A 265 -1.98 -1.11 -31.06
CA GLN A 265 -1.09 -0.02 -31.49
C GLN A 265 0.37 -0.22 -31.06
N ILE A 266 0.65 -1.13 -30.12
CA ILE A 266 1.96 -1.30 -29.50
C ILE A 266 2.41 -2.76 -29.63
N GLU A 267 3.57 -2.94 -30.27
CA GLU A 267 4.29 -4.19 -30.37
C GLU A 267 5.57 -4.12 -29.52
N SER A 268 5.77 -5.12 -28.68
CA SER A 268 6.99 -5.30 -27.90
C SER A 268 8.14 -5.73 -28.80
N GLN A 269 9.37 -5.39 -28.42
CA GLN A 269 10.61 -5.80 -29.08
C GLN A 269 11.62 -6.20 -28.01
N ALA A 270 12.61 -7.02 -28.37
CA ALA A 270 13.69 -7.36 -27.43
C ALA A 270 14.70 -6.20 -27.30
N ASP A 271 15.32 -6.10 -26.13
CA ASP A 271 16.36 -5.09 -25.86
C ASP A 271 17.76 -5.67 -26.05
N LEU A 272 18.65 -4.89 -26.65
CA LEU A 272 20.10 -5.11 -26.67
C LEU A 272 20.72 -4.34 -25.50
N GLN A 273 21.13 -5.05 -24.45
CA GLN A 273 21.72 -4.47 -23.25
C GLN A 273 23.24 -4.63 -23.26
N LYS A 274 23.96 -3.51 -23.13
CA LYS A 274 25.42 -3.50 -22.98
C LYS A 274 25.83 -3.80 -21.54
N GLY A 275 26.79 -4.69 -21.37
CA GLY A 275 27.50 -4.88 -20.10
C GLY A 275 28.41 -3.69 -19.77
N LEU A 276 28.74 -3.53 -18.49
CA LEU A 276 29.55 -2.41 -18.02
C LEU A 276 30.98 -2.51 -18.55
N SER A 277 31.54 -3.72 -18.57
CA SER A 277 32.92 -3.97 -18.98
C SER A 277 33.14 -3.86 -20.49
N VAL A 278 32.07 -3.91 -21.29
CA VAL A 278 32.14 -3.93 -22.75
C VAL A 278 32.37 -2.51 -23.32
N PRO A 279 33.45 -2.27 -24.08
CA PRO A 279 33.66 -1.01 -24.78
C PRO A 279 32.56 -0.72 -25.79
N GLU A 280 32.17 0.54 -25.95
CA GLU A 280 31.06 0.91 -26.84
C GLU A 280 31.32 0.51 -28.30
N ALA A 281 32.55 0.65 -28.80
CA ALA A 281 32.90 0.23 -30.16
C ALA A 281 32.71 -1.28 -30.41
N MET A 282 32.97 -2.11 -29.39
CA MET A 282 32.76 -3.55 -29.49
C MET A 282 31.26 -3.89 -29.43
N PHE A 283 30.51 -3.19 -28.58
CA PHE A 283 29.05 -3.32 -28.55
C PHE A 283 28.42 -2.91 -29.89
N ASP A 284 28.92 -1.84 -30.51
CA ASP A 284 28.51 -1.42 -31.86
C ASP A 284 28.76 -2.51 -32.90
N GLU A 285 29.93 -3.17 -32.86
CA GLU A 285 30.24 -4.30 -33.75
C GLU A 285 29.23 -5.44 -33.60
N VAL A 286 28.96 -5.86 -32.36
CA VAL A 286 27.99 -6.92 -32.07
C VAL A 286 26.59 -6.50 -32.54
N CYS A 287 26.14 -5.29 -32.22
CA CYS A 287 24.85 -4.76 -32.68
C CYS A 287 24.78 -4.79 -34.21
N ASN A 288 25.78 -4.25 -34.91
CA ASN A 288 25.81 -4.22 -36.37
C ASN A 288 25.70 -5.62 -36.98
N TRP A 289 26.40 -6.61 -36.41
CA TRP A 289 26.24 -8.00 -36.84
C TRP A 289 24.84 -8.55 -36.57
N ILE A 290 24.24 -8.30 -35.40
CA ILE A 290 22.86 -8.74 -35.10
C ILE A 290 21.86 -8.14 -36.10
N HIS A 291 22.04 -6.89 -36.54
CA HIS A 291 21.19 -6.28 -37.56
C HIS A 291 21.27 -7.02 -38.91
N THR A 292 22.41 -7.63 -39.25
CA THR A 292 22.53 -8.46 -40.47
C THR A 292 21.69 -9.74 -40.43
N LEU A 293 21.24 -10.17 -39.25
CA LEU A 293 20.42 -11.37 -39.08
C LEU A 293 18.94 -11.17 -39.45
N ASP A 294 18.55 -9.94 -39.82
CA ASP A 294 17.18 -9.52 -40.16
C ASP A 294 16.16 -9.88 -39.07
N LEU A 295 16.56 -9.66 -37.82
CA LEU A 295 15.72 -9.88 -36.65
C LEU A 295 14.84 -8.68 -36.33
N GLY A 296 14.62 -7.75 -37.30
CA GLY A 296 13.95 -6.44 -37.24
C GLY A 296 14.41 -5.50 -36.10
N PRO A 297 13.60 -4.50 -35.68
CA PRO A 297 14.02 -3.54 -34.66
C PRO A 297 14.23 -4.17 -33.28
N LEU A 298 15.32 -3.74 -32.63
CA LEU A 298 15.75 -4.08 -31.28
C LEU A 298 16.18 -2.79 -30.58
N ALA A 299 15.69 -2.53 -29.36
CA ALA A 299 16.04 -1.29 -28.67
C ALA A 299 17.44 -1.39 -28.04
N ARG A 300 18.32 -0.43 -28.35
CA ARG A 300 19.68 -0.39 -27.83
C ARG A 300 19.74 0.32 -26.48
N ARG A 301 20.36 -0.31 -25.48
CA ARG A 301 20.59 0.23 -24.13
C ARG A 301 22.07 0.20 -23.79
N CYS A 302 22.68 1.38 -23.67
CA CYS A 302 24.11 1.54 -23.34
C CYS A 302 24.37 1.84 -21.86
N TRP A 303 23.32 2.08 -21.08
CA TRP A 303 23.39 2.37 -19.64
C TRP A 303 22.88 1.18 -18.84
N ARG A 304 23.26 1.10 -17.56
CA ARG A 304 22.77 0.07 -16.65
C ARG A 304 21.30 0.30 -16.29
N PRO A 305 20.50 -0.77 -16.11
CA PRO A 305 19.17 -0.64 -15.55
C PRO A 305 19.25 -0.07 -14.13
N ARG A 306 18.54 1.03 -13.86
CA ARG A 306 18.46 1.59 -12.52
C ARG A 306 17.25 1.02 -11.78
N PHE A 307 17.52 0.29 -10.70
CA PHE A 307 16.51 -0.34 -9.85
C PHE A 307 16.01 0.64 -8.77
N GLY A 308 14.71 0.59 -8.45
CA GLY A 308 14.15 1.27 -7.26
C GLY A 308 14.11 2.81 -7.29
N LEU A 309 14.49 3.45 -8.41
CA LEU A 309 14.40 4.91 -8.57
C LEU A 309 12.94 5.36 -8.81
N GLU A 310 12.51 6.35 -8.03
CA GLU A 310 11.29 7.12 -8.23
C GLU A 310 11.69 8.53 -8.66
N ILE A 311 11.40 8.90 -9.91
CA ILE A 311 11.57 10.26 -10.42
C ILE A 311 10.17 10.76 -10.76
N GLU A 312 9.85 12.03 -10.47
CA GLU A 312 8.50 12.64 -10.48
C GLU A 312 7.61 12.37 -11.71
N ARG A 313 8.16 11.86 -12.82
CA ARG A 313 7.42 11.49 -14.04
C ARG A 313 7.86 10.15 -14.66
N TYR A 314 8.69 9.38 -13.97
CA TYR A 314 9.31 8.15 -14.46
C TYR A 314 9.33 7.10 -13.34
N VAL A 315 8.56 6.03 -13.53
CA VAL A 315 8.67 4.82 -12.71
C VAL A 315 9.89 4.05 -13.22
N GLY A 316 10.75 3.56 -12.32
CA GLY A 316 12.10 3.03 -12.58
C GLY A 316 12.33 2.21 -13.85
N ASP A 317 13.59 2.08 -14.26
CA ASP A 317 13.93 1.45 -15.55
C ASP A 317 13.37 0.02 -15.66
N ILE A 318 13.41 -0.74 -14.56
CA ILE A 318 13.05 -2.15 -14.52
C ILE A 318 12.24 -2.50 -13.25
N HIS A 319 11.16 -3.28 -13.42
CA HIS A 319 10.36 -3.81 -12.33
C HIS A 319 10.50 -5.33 -12.18
N VAL A 320 10.59 -5.80 -10.94
CA VAL A 320 10.65 -7.23 -10.61
C VAL A 320 9.27 -7.84 -10.77
N ALA A 321 9.18 -8.93 -11.52
CA ALA A 321 7.95 -9.70 -11.67
C ALA A 321 7.52 -10.29 -10.32
N GLU A 322 6.22 -10.28 -10.07
CA GLU A 322 5.69 -11.05 -8.95
C GLU A 322 5.71 -12.54 -9.28
N ILE A 323 5.87 -13.35 -8.24
CA ILE A 323 5.98 -14.80 -8.35
C ILE A 323 4.87 -15.40 -7.49
N SER A 324 4.09 -16.32 -8.05
CA SER A 324 3.10 -17.11 -7.32
C SER A 324 3.20 -18.57 -7.71
N ALA A 325 3.05 -19.45 -6.74
CA ALA A 325 2.82 -20.88 -6.97
C ALA A 325 1.33 -21.22 -6.92
N ALA A 326 0.56 -20.49 -6.11
CA ALA A 326 -0.87 -20.65 -5.95
C ALA A 326 -1.47 -19.36 -5.36
N GLU A 327 -2.69 -19.03 -5.77
CA GLU A 327 -3.50 -17.98 -5.15
C GLU A 327 -4.75 -18.59 -4.52
N ALA A 328 -5.19 -18.03 -3.40
CA ALA A 328 -6.42 -18.42 -2.72
C ALA A 328 -7.14 -17.18 -2.19
N ASP A 329 -8.46 -17.13 -2.32
CA ASP A 329 -9.30 -16.10 -1.74
C ASP A 329 -10.13 -16.73 -0.61
N GLU A 330 -9.97 -16.23 0.61
CA GLU A 330 -10.68 -16.67 1.81
C GLU A 330 -11.51 -15.52 2.39
N ILE A 331 -12.49 -15.86 3.24
CA ILE A 331 -13.28 -14.86 3.95
C ILE A 331 -13.09 -15.06 5.45
N SER A 332 -12.63 -14.01 6.13
CA SER A 332 -12.63 -13.92 7.58
C SER A 332 -13.83 -13.10 8.05
N ILE A 333 -14.50 -13.51 9.12
CA ILE A 333 -15.62 -12.76 9.70
C ILE A 333 -15.10 -11.92 10.86
N LEU A 334 -15.29 -10.60 10.76
CA LEU A 334 -15.02 -9.65 11.83
C LEU A 334 -16.25 -9.49 12.72
N ASP A 335 -16.12 -9.87 13.99
CA ASP A 335 -17.16 -9.69 15.00
C ASP A 335 -16.57 -9.30 16.34
N ASN A 336 -17.06 -8.20 16.93
CA ASN A 336 -16.60 -7.68 18.23
C ASN A 336 -15.06 -7.56 18.32
N GLY A 337 -14.42 -7.02 17.28
CA GLY A 337 -12.97 -6.82 17.21
C GLY A 337 -12.15 -8.10 17.04
N ARG A 338 -12.78 -9.25 16.74
CA ARG A 338 -12.10 -10.53 16.49
C ARG A 338 -12.38 -11.01 15.08
N MET A 339 -11.36 -11.61 14.47
CA MET A 339 -11.43 -12.22 13.14
C MET A 339 -11.39 -13.73 13.25
N THR A 340 -12.13 -14.43 12.38
CA THR A 340 -12.01 -15.89 12.25
C THR A 340 -10.73 -16.24 11.49
N PRO A 341 -10.07 -17.37 11.82
CA PRO A 341 -8.92 -17.83 11.06
C PRO A 341 -9.28 -18.15 9.60
N VAL A 342 -8.28 -18.05 8.73
CA VAL A 342 -8.39 -18.42 7.31
C VAL A 342 -7.54 -19.65 7.03
N LYS A 343 -7.95 -20.47 6.06
CA LYS A 343 -7.17 -21.63 5.62
C LYS A 343 -5.95 -21.18 4.84
N VAL A 344 -4.87 -21.96 4.93
CA VAL A 344 -3.65 -21.71 4.15
C VAL A 344 -3.37 -22.88 3.25
N THR A 345 -2.99 -22.59 2.01
CA THR A 345 -2.58 -23.59 1.04
C THR A 345 -1.07 -23.83 1.17
N PRO A 346 -0.61 -25.03 1.56
CA PRO A 346 0.81 -25.37 1.53
C PRO A 346 1.31 -25.59 0.09
N PRO A 347 2.63 -25.54 -0.16
CA PRO A 347 3.21 -25.96 -1.43
C PRO A 347 2.75 -27.37 -1.84
N PRO A 348 2.35 -27.58 -3.10
CA PRO A 348 1.81 -28.87 -3.58
C PRO A 348 2.87 -29.99 -3.63
N TYR A 349 4.13 -29.64 -3.41
CA TYR A 349 5.27 -30.56 -3.42
C TYR A 349 5.58 -31.14 -2.04
N LEU A 350 4.92 -30.65 -0.98
CA LEU A 350 5.10 -31.19 0.37
C LEU A 350 4.30 -32.48 0.57
N GLU A 351 4.87 -33.40 1.34
CA GLU A 351 4.18 -34.60 1.81
C GLU A 351 3.53 -34.38 3.18
N ASP A 352 2.67 -35.31 3.60
CA ASP A 352 1.99 -35.28 4.90
C ASP A 352 2.95 -35.37 6.10
N ARG A 353 4.21 -35.78 5.91
CA ARG A 353 5.21 -35.96 6.98
C ARG A 353 6.55 -35.35 6.63
N VAL A 354 6.64 -34.04 6.77
CA VAL A 354 7.88 -33.29 6.55
C VAL A 354 8.47 -32.89 7.91
N PRO A 355 9.78 -33.13 8.17
CA PRO A 355 10.40 -32.68 9.40
C PRO A 355 10.32 -31.16 9.53
N TYR A 356 9.93 -30.69 10.73
CA TYR A 356 9.78 -29.27 11.05
C TYR A 356 11.06 -28.49 10.68
N LYS A 357 10.88 -27.31 10.08
CA LYS A 357 11.89 -26.30 9.74
C LYS A 357 12.78 -26.57 8.52
N GLU A 358 12.68 -27.69 7.80
CA GLU A 358 13.56 -27.96 6.63
C GLU A 358 13.12 -27.22 5.35
N PHE A 359 11.84 -26.87 5.28
CA PHE A 359 11.25 -26.22 4.12
C PHE A 359 10.52 -24.97 4.57
N ALA A 360 10.93 -23.84 4.03
CA ALA A 360 10.37 -22.55 4.40
C ALA A 360 9.91 -21.77 3.16
N TRP A 361 8.70 -21.23 3.22
CA TRP A 361 8.06 -20.48 2.15
C TRP A 361 7.35 -19.24 2.71
N SER A 362 6.79 -18.43 1.83
CA SER A 362 6.11 -17.19 2.22
C SER A 362 4.69 -17.18 1.67
N VAL A 363 3.76 -16.70 2.49
CA VAL A 363 2.38 -16.41 2.09
C VAL A 363 2.18 -14.91 2.20
N GLU A 364 1.95 -14.26 1.06
CA GLU A 364 1.58 -12.85 1.02
C GLU A 364 0.06 -12.72 1.19
N ILE A 365 -0.36 -11.87 2.12
CA ILE A 365 -1.73 -11.67 2.55
C ILE A 365 -2.13 -10.22 2.28
N THR A 366 -3.18 -10.06 1.48
CA THR A 366 -3.87 -8.79 1.28
C THR A 366 -5.27 -8.89 1.86
N MET A 367 -5.64 -7.94 2.72
CA MET A 367 -6.97 -7.90 3.32
C MET A 367 -7.76 -6.71 2.77
N SER A 368 -9.05 -6.90 2.52
CA SER A 368 -9.97 -5.85 2.09
C SER A 368 -11.37 -6.07 2.65
N GLY A 369 -12.14 -5.00 2.81
CA GLY A 369 -13.40 -5.01 3.59
C GLY A 369 -13.27 -4.14 4.84
N GLY A 370 -14.20 -4.29 5.78
CA GLY A 370 -14.21 -3.45 6.98
C GLY A 370 -14.51 -1.99 6.67
N TYR A 371 -15.31 -1.73 5.63
CA TYR A 371 -15.62 -0.36 5.20
C TYR A 371 -16.58 0.32 6.16
N ALA A 372 -17.40 -0.46 6.88
CA ALA A 372 -18.27 0.08 7.93
C ALA A 372 -17.54 0.27 9.26
N GLN A 373 -16.42 -0.41 9.48
CA GLN A 373 -15.60 -0.34 10.70
C GLN A 373 -14.34 0.49 10.48
N THR A 374 -14.47 1.81 10.54
CA THR A 374 -13.34 2.76 10.40
C THR A 374 -12.34 2.67 11.56
N GLU A 375 -12.70 2.00 12.65
CA GLU A 375 -11.84 1.76 13.80
C GLU A 375 -10.64 0.85 13.50
N PHE A 376 -10.69 0.06 12.42
CA PHE A 376 -9.63 -0.87 12.04
C PHE A 376 -9.09 -0.66 10.62
N MET A 377 -7.80 -0.93 10.43
CA MET A 377 -7.12 -0.97 9.13
C MET A 377 -6.77 -2.40 8.74
N PHE A 378 -6.87 -2.65 7.43
CA PHE A 378 -6.56 -3.94 6.79
C PHE A 378 -5.50 -3.81 5.68
N SER A 379 -5.07 -2.59 5.42
CA SER A 379 -3.99 -2.23 4.50
C SER A 379 -3.13 -1.18 5.19
N PHE A 380 -1.81 -1.24 5.01
CA PHE A 380 -0.87 -0.51 5.85
C PHE A 380 0.16 0.25 5.02
N PRO A 381 0.44 1.52 5.36
CA PRO A 381 1.57 2.28 4.82
C PRO A 381 2.90 1.53 4.97
N ASN A 382 3.72 1.46 3.91
CA ASN A 382 5.02 0.80 3.93
C ASN A 382 6.10 1.61 4.66
N GLU A 383 5.94 1.78 5.96
CA GLU A 383 6.84 2.54 6.81
C GLU A 383 7.34 1.67 7.98
N PRO A 384 8.63 1.75 8.38
CA PRO A 384 9.22 0.89 9.42
C PRO A 384 8.43 0.80 10.72
N ASP A 385 7.98 1.94 11.27
CA ASP A 385 7.22 1.94 12.52
C ASP A 385 5.82 1.36 12.32
N VAL A 386 5.19 1.61 11.18
CA VAL A 386 3.90 1.01 10.83
C VAL A 386 4.04 -0.51 10.67
N ALA A 387 5.13 -0.99 10.08
CA ALA A 387 5.39 -2.42 9.94
C ALA A 387 5.46 -3.12 11.31
N SER A 388 5.95 -2.45 12.36
CA SER A 388 5.97 -3.00 13.72
C SER A 388 4.57 -3.25 14.29
N VAL A 389 3.61 -2.38 13.95
CA VAL A 389 2.20 -2.51 14.36
C VAL A 389 1.45 -3.47 13.45
N ALA A 390 1.66 -3.39 12.13
CA ALA A 390 1.00 -4.22 11.13
C ALA A 390 1.25 -5.72 11.36
N ARG A 391 2.43 -6.11 11.86
CA ARG A 391 2.73 -7.49 12.24
C ARG A 391 1.74 -8.06 13.26
N ARG A 392 1.15 -7.22 14.13
CA ARG A 392 0.12 -7.62 15.11
C ARG A 392 -1.14 -8.20 14.45
N ALA A 393 -1.36 -7.91 13.16
CA ALA A 393 -2.42 -8.51 12.39
C ALA A 393 -2.27 -10.03 12.24
N VAL A 394 -1.10 -10.61 12.50
CA VAL A 394 -0.84 -12.05 12.40
C VAL A 394 -0.56 -12.62 13.79
N ILE A 395 -1.53 -13.31 14.37
CA ILE A 395 -1.46 -13.82 15.74
C ILE A 395 -0.53 -15.03 15.81
N ALA A 396 0.29 -15.10 16.88
CA ALA A 396 1.21 -16.21 17.18
C ALA A 396 2.33 -16.45 16.16
N GLN A 397 2.46 -15.62 15.12
CA GLN A 397 3.51 -15.64 14.09
C GLN A 397 4.21 -14.28 13.96
N LEU A 398 4.15 -13.46 15.03
CA LEU A 398 4.69 -12.09 15.04
C LEU A 398 6.17 -11.98 14.60
N PRO A 399 7.08 -12.89 15.01
CA PRO A 399 8.47 -12.84 14.55
C PRO A 399 8.63 -13.18 13.06
N GLU A 400 7.67 -13.94 12.52
CA GLU A 400 7.69 -14.53 11.16
C GLU A 400 6.92 -13.66 10.14
N ALA A 401 6.29 -12.58 10.59
CA ALA A 401 5.55 -11.66 9.74
C ALA A 401 6.35 -10.37 9.44
N ARG A 402 6.17 -9.83 8.24
CA ARG A 402 6.63 -8.48 7.86
C ARG A 402 5.59 -7.79 6.99
N LEU A 403 5.72 -6.46 6.85
CA LEU A 403 5.03 -5.73 5.80
C LEU A 403 5.90 -5.74 4.53
N GLY A 404 5.32 -6.13 3.41
CA GLY A 404 5.96 -6.10 2.08
C GLY A 404 5.30 -5.11 1.15
N ARG A 405 5.71 -5.11 -0.12
CA ARG A 405 5.22 -4.17 -1.15
C ARG A 405 3.70 -4.27 -1.39
N ARG A 406 3.06 -5.43 -1.24
CA ARG A 406 1.61 -5.58 -1.51
C ARG A 406 0.75 -5.82 -0.28
N GLY A 407 1.34 -6.25 0.81
CA GLY A 407 0.60 -6.58 2.02
C GLY A 407 1.47 -7.23 3.07
N LEU A 408 0.85 -8.00 3.96
CA LEU A 408 1.56 -8.73 5.01
C LEU A 408 2.20 -9.98 4.41
N VAL A 409 3.48 -10.20 4.66
CA VAL A 409 4.15 -11.44 4.30
C VAL A 409 4.34 -12.26 5.55
N VAL A 410 3.81 -13.49 5.54
CA VAL A 410 3.92 -14.44 6.65
C VAL A 410 4.82 -15.58 6.20
N HIS A 411 5.93 -15.75 6.91
CA HIS A 411 6.83 -16.87 6.69
C HIS A 411 6.25 -18.14 7.32
N GLN A 412 6.32 -19.26 6.60
CA GLN A 412 5.85 -20.57 7.04
C GLN A 412 6.99 -21.57 6.94
N ASP A 413 7.19 -22.35 8.00
CA ASP A 413 8.22 -23.39 8.11
C ASP A 413 7.62 -24.80 8.34
N SER A 414 6.29 -24.86 8.29
CA SER A 414 5.45 -26.01 8.61
C SER A 414 4.12 -25.89 7.86
N PRO A 415 3.53 -27.02 7.40
CA PRO A 415 2.28 -27.01 6.66
C PRO A 415 1.09 -26.77 7.61
N ARG A 416 0.97 -25.55 8.12
CA ARG A 416 -0.16 -25.14 8.96
C ARG A 416 -1.42 -25.10 8.09
N SER A 417 -2.52 -25.57 8.66
CA SER A 417 -3.82 -25.54 7.98
C SER A 417 -4.48 -24.16 8.00
N ILE A 418 -4.08 -23.29 8.93
CA ILE A 418 -4.70 -21.98 9.15
C ILE A 418 -3.71 -20.89 9.54
N ILE A 419 -4.06 -19.63 9.22
CA ILE A 419 -3.47 -18.42 9.78
C ILE A 419 -4.51 -17.70 10.63
N GLN A 420 -4.10 -17.29 11.83
CA GLN A 420 -4.90 -16.48 12.74
C GLN A 420 -4.63 -15.00 12.46
N LEU A 421 -5.65 -14.29 12.00
CA LEU A 421 -5.56 -12.87 11.69
C LEU A 421 -6.26 -12.03 12.79
N ALA A 422 -5.82 -10.79 12.95
CA ALA A 422 -6.42 -9.80 13.82
C ALA A 422 -6.59 -8.47 13.07
N PRO A 423 -7.66 -7.71 13.35
CA PRO A 423 -7.74 -6.33 12.87
C PRO A 423 -6.73 -5.46 13.63
N VAL A 424 -6.20 -4.44 12.96
CA VAL A 424 -5.26 -3.49 13.58
C VAL A 424 -5.98 -2.16 13.80
N PRO A 425 -5.99 -1.60 15.02
CA PRO A 425 -6.62 -0.31 15.27
C PRO A 425 -6.05 0.81 14.38
N THR A 426 -6.94 1.63 13.80
CA THR A 426 -6.55 2.80 13.00
C THR A 426 -5.70 3.77 13.81
N ALA A 427 -6.01 3.96 15.09
CA ALA A 427 -5.23 4.81 15.99
C ALA A 427 -3.76 4.36 16.08
N ASP A 428 -3.50 3.06 16.27
CA ASP A 428 -2.14 2.51 16.37
C ASP A 428 -1.31 2.75 15.09
N VAL A 429 -1.95 2.68 13.91
CA VAL A 429 -1.27 2.93 12.63
C VAL A 429 -0.89 4.40 12.49
N PHE A 430 -1.80 5.32 12.84
CA PHE A 430 -1.50 6.76 12.84
C PHE A 430 -0.44 7.12 13.88
N GLU A 431 -0.53 6.56 15.09
CA GLU A 431 0.49 6.74 16.13
C GLU A 431 1.87 6.29 15.63
N ALA A 432 1.96 5.15 14.95
CA ALA A 432 3.20 4.68 14.35
C ALA A 432 3.73 5.62 13.24
N LEU A 433 2.86 6.16 12.38
CA LEU A 433 3.25 7.17 11.39
C LEU A 433 3.80 8.45 12.04
N PHE A 434 3.13 8.95 13.09
CA PHE A 434 3.58 10.13 13.82
C PHE A 434 4.89 9.88 14.57
N ARG A 435 5.03 8.73 15.21
CA ARG A 435 6.26 8.32 15.91
C ARG A 435 7.46 8.28 14.96
N GLN A 436 7.25 7.80 13.74
CA GLN A 436 8.32 7.80 12.73
C GLN A 436 8.76 9.22 12.34
N ALA A 437 7.84 10.17 12.37
CA ALA A 437 8.11 11.61 12.23
C ALA A 437 8.61 12.27 13.54
N ARG A 438 8.91 11.47 14.58
CA ARG A 438 9.34 11.91 15.92
C ARG A 438 8.30 12.83 16.59
N LEU A 439 7.03 12.47 16.44
CA LEU A 439 5.88 13.16 17.02
C LEU A 439 5.10 12.17 17.89
N ARG A 440 4.90 12.51 19.16
CA ARG A 440 3.93 11.80 20.01
C ARG A 440 2.55 12.39 19.77
N ALA A 441 1.56 11.56 19.44
CA ALA A 441 0.20 11.98 19.14
C ALA A 441 -0.78 11.56 20.23
N GLU A 442 -1.70 12.45 20.60
CA GLU A 442 -2.80 12.16 21.51
C GLU A 442 -4.10 12.84 21.02
N PRO A 443 -5.27 12.17 21.13
CA PRO A 443 -6.54 12.77 20.74
C PRO A 443 -6.83 14.04 21.56
N SER A 444 -7.03 15.15 20.86
CA SER A 444 -7.44 16.43 21.46
C SER A 444 -8.91 16.39 21.91
N GLU A 445 -9.32 17.36 22.73
CA GLU A 445 -10.72 17.51 23.13
C GLU A 445 -11.65 17.79 21.92
N PRO A 446 -11.33 18.74 21.00
CA PRO A 446 -12.07 18.91 19.75
C PRO A 446 -12.14 17.64 18.89
N GLY A 447 -11.04 16.89 18.83
CA GLY A 447 -10.97 15.63 18.07
C GLY A 447 -11.94 14.59 18.62
N ARG A 448 -12.00 14.44 19.96
CA ARG A 448 -12.99 13.56 20.62
C ARG A 448 -14.42 13.99 20.30
N TYR A 449 -14.71 15.28 20.23
CA TYR A 449 -16.04 15.74 19.85
C TYR A 449 -16.41 15.38 18.41
N ALA A 450 -15.50 15.61 17.45
CA ALA A 450 -15.70 15.23 16.05
C ALA A 450 -15.92 13.72 15.91
N GLU A 451 -15.10 12.90 16.57
CA GLU A 451 -15.21 11.44 16.54
C GLU A 451 -16.55 10.94 17.10
N GLN A 452 -16.99 11.51 18.23
CA GLN A 452 -18.27 11.16 18.84
C GLN A 452 -19.47 11.63 18.01
N ILE A 453 -19.36 12.77 17.30
CA ILE A 453 -20.38 13.19 16.33
C ILE A 453 -20.46 12.16 15.19
N ILE A 454 -19.32 11.77 14.59
CA ILE A 454 -19.32 10.79 13.49
C ILE A 454 -19.91 9.45 13.97
N THR A 455 -19.50 8.98 15.15
CA THR A 455 -20.02 7.76 15.79
C THR A 455 -21.53 7.84 16.02
N LYS A 456 -22.02 8.96 16.57
CA LYS A 456 -23.46 9.20 16.78
C LYS A 456 -24.24 9.21 15.46
N MET A 457 -23.68 9.82 14.41
CA MET A 457 -24.30 9.81 13.09
C MET A 457 -24.27 8.40 12.47
N GLY A 458 -23.26 7.60 12.78
CA GLY A 458 -23.10 6.17 12.46
C GLY A 458 -22.42 5.89 11.12
N SER A 459 -22.08 6.91 10.33
CA SER A 459 -21.28 6.78 9.11
C SER A 459 -20.81 8.16 8.69
N LEU A 460 -19.50 8.29 8.42
CA LEU A 460 -18.93 9.48 7.82
C LEU A 460 -19.53 9.67 6.42
N HIS A 461 -19.33 8.70 5.52
CA HIS A 461 -19.78 8.83 4.13
C HIS A 461 -21.27 9.06 3.94
N PHE A 462 -22.16 8.34 4.65
CA PHE A 462 -23.59 8.40 4.39
C PHE A 462 -24.34 9.37 5.31
N ASN A 463 -24.21 9.18 6.63
CA ASN A 463 -25.06 9.89 7.60
C ASN A 463 -24.58 11.32 7.86
N CYS A 464 -23.29 11.61 7.74
CA CYS A 464 -22.77 12.96 7.94
C CYS A 464 -23.01 13.91 6.75
N ARG A 465 -23.54 13.41 5.62
CA ARG A 465 -23.87 14.24 4.44
C ARG A 465 -24.83 15.40 4.75
N ILE A 466 -25.67 15.23 5.77
CA ILE A 466 -26.60 16.28 6.22
C ILE A 466 -25.87 17.60 6.55
N PHE A 467 -24.61 17.54 7.00
CA PHE A 467 -23.82 18.72 7.34
C PHE A 467 -23.33 19.50 6.12
N LYS A 468 -23.40 18.94 4.90
CA LYS A 468 -23.10 19.66 3.65
C LYS A 468 -24.09 20.80 3.43
N ILE A 469 -25.33 20.65 3.91
CA ILE A 469 -26.37 21.65 3.71
C ILE A 469 -26.06 22.86 4.61
N CYS A 470 -25.78 24.01 4.00
CA CYS A 470 -25.46 25.25 4.73
C CYS A 470 -26.56 25.65 5.70
N GLY A 471 -27.81 25.57 5.26
CA GLY A 471 -28.98 25.78 6.11
C GLY A 471 -29.01 24.93 7.38
N VAL A 472 -28.56 23.67 7.32
CA VAL A 472 -28.49 22.78 8.49
C VAL A 472 -27.43 23.28 9.47
N ARG A 473 -26.25 23.66 8.98
CA ARG A 473 -25.19 24.26 9.81
C ARG A 473 -25.70 25.51 10.53
N LYS A 474 -26.45 26.37 9.84
CA LYS A 474 -27.05 27.57 10.43
C LYS A 474 -28.10 27.28 11.51
N ILE A 475 -28.88 26.21 11.36
CA ILE A 475 -29.77 25.76 12.45
C ILE A 475 -28.95 25.32 13.65
N LEU A 476 -27.89 24.54 13.44
CA LEU A 476 -27.02 24.06 14.52
C LEU A 476 -26.38 25.22 15.29
N ASP A 477 -26.02 26.31 14.61
CA ASP A 477 -25.55 27.53 15.26
C ASP A 477 -26.58 28.13 16.20
N ARG A 478 -27.80 28.34 15.69
CA ARG A 478 -28.86 28.97 16.47
C ARG A 478 -29.20 28.12 17.68
N LEU A 479 -29.24 26.80 17.52
CA LEU A 479 -29.56 25.88 18.63
C LEU A 479 -28.39 25.65 19.60
N GLY A 480 -27.17 26.05 19.23
CA GLY A 480 -25.95 25.80 20.01
C GLY A 480 -25.90 26.54 21.34
N ASP A 481 -26.65 27.63 21.51
CA ASP A 481 -26.78 28.36 22.79
C ASP A 481 -27.88 27.80 23.71
N GLY A 482 -28.54 26.71 23.31
CA GLY A 482 -29.65 26.10 24.03
C GLY A 482 -31.01 26.72 23.72
N SER A 483 -31.12 27.58 22.71
CA SER A 483 -32.38 28.11 22.19
C SER A 483 -33.28 27.03 21.58
N THR A 484 -34.50 27.42 21.20
CA THR A 484 -35.47 26.55 20.54
C THR A 484 -35.86 27.11 19.18
N LEU A 485 -36.14 26.21 18.23
CA LEU A 485 -36.73 26.56 16.94
C LEU A 485 -37.97 25.70 16.67
N THR A 486 -38.93 26.25 15.92
CA THR A 486 -40.06 25.47 15.39
C THR A 486 -39.69 24.80 14.07
N LYS A 487 -40.45 23.79 13.64
CA LYS A 487 -40.26 23.16 12.32
C LYS A 487 -40.40 24.18 11.17
N GLY A 488 -41.31 25.13 11.30
CA GLY A 488 -41.49 26.22 10.34
C GLY A 488 -40.25 27.11 10.23
N ASN A 489 -39.74 27.61 11.37
CA ASN A 489 -38.53 28.45 11.36
C ASN A 489 -37.32 27.72 10.79
N MET A 490 -37.19 26.42 11.06
CA MET A 490 -36.12 25.61 10.46
C MET A 490 -36.27 25.49 8.95
N CYS A 491 -37.49 25.31 8.44
CA CYS A 491 -37.76 25.28 7.00
C CYS A 491 -37.34 26.60 6.35
N ASP A 492 -37.74 27.72 6.93
CA ASP A 492 -37.42 29.06 6.42
C ASP A 492 -35.91 29.31 6.39
N ILE A 493 -35.18 28.85 7.41
CA ILE A 493 -33.71 28.97 7.47
C ILE A 493 -33.06 28.08 6.42
N VAL A 494 -33.42 26.79 6.39
CA VAL A 494 -32.75 25.80 5.55
C VAL A 494 -32.98 26.05 4.08
N MET A 495 -34.21 26.35 3.71
CA MET A 495 -34.63 26.54 2.32
C MET A 495 -34.42 27.97 1.83
N SER A 496 -33.77 28.83 2.62
CA SER A 496 -33.52 30.22 2.23
C SER A 496 -32.56 30.31 1.06
N THR A 497 -33.00 30.96 -0.01
CA THR A 497 -32.17 31.32 -1.18
C THR A 497 -31.61 32.74 -1.08
N SER A 498 -31.88 33.44 0.03
CA SER A 498 -31.32 34.77 0.30
C SER A 498 -29.96 34.65 0.99
N PRO A 499 -29.01 35.56 0.70
CA PRO A 499 -27.74 35.61 1.42
C PRO A 499 -27.94 35.80 2.92
N ASP A 500 -27.11 35.13 3.71
CA ASP A 500 -27.07 35.29 5.15
C ASP A 500 -26.10 36.39 5.62
N GLU A 501 -25.87 36.46 6.94
CA GLU A 501 -24.91 37.37 7.58
C GLU A 501 -23.45 37.19 7.10
N TYR A 502 -23.12 36.06 6.47
CA TYR A 502 -21.81 35.77 5.86
C TYR A 502 -21.86 35.86 4.32
N VAL A 503 -22.94 36.41 3.76
CA VAL A 503 -23.20 36.53 2.31
C VAL A 503 -23.39 35.16 1.62
N GLN A 504 -23.61 34.11 2.40
CA GLN A 504 -23.77 32.74 1.94
C GLN A 504 -25.25 32.42 1.65
N ILE A 505 -25.51 31.67 0.58
CA ILE A 505 -26.87 31.17 0.28
C ILE A 505 -27.07 29.81 0.96
N ASN A 506 -28.09 29.68 1.81
CA ASN A 506 -28.32 28.46 2.59
C ASN A 506 -28.78 27.27 1.75
N TRP A 507 -29.64 27.52 0.76
CA TRP A 507 -30.17 26.52 -0.17
C TRP A 507 -29.78 26.84 -1.60
N ARG A 508 -28.94 25.98 -2.17
CA ARG A 508 -28.55 26.01 -3.58
C ARG A 508 -29.10 24.77 -4.27
N PRO A 509 -30.20 24.86 -5.04
CA PRO A 509 -30.84 23.70 -5.67
C PRO A 509 -29.86 22.87 -6.50
N GLU A 510 -28.93 23.52 -7.20
CA GLU A 510 -27.91 22.87 -8.02
C GLU A 510 -26.90 22.03 -7.20
N LEU A 511 -26.72 22.31 -5.91
CA LEU A 511 -25.83 21.52 -5.04
C LEU A 511 -26.56 20.43 -4.25
N TYR A 512 -27.83 20.68 -3.89
CA TYR A 512 -28.51 19.89 -2.87
C TYR A 512 -29.70 19.07 -3.37
N ASN A 513 -30.28 19.38 -4.56
CA ASN A 513 -31.45 18.64 -5.06
C ASN A 513 -31.18 17.14 -5.20
N ASP A 514 -29.98 16.76 -5.64
CA ASP A 514 -29.57 15.38 -5.87
C ASP A 514 -28.82 14.77 -4.67
N LEU A 515 -28.68 15.52 -3.57
CA LEU A 515 -27.97 15.05 -2.39
C LEU A 515 -28.77 13.95 -1.67
N ILE A 516 -28.20 12.74 -1.62
CA ILE A 516 -28.81 11.61 -0.90
C ILE A 516 -28.35 11.56 0.55
N ILE A 517 -29.27 11.82 1.49
CA ILE A 517 -29.04 11.77 2.94
C ILE A 517 -29.72 10.58 3.63
N ARG A 518 -30.71 9.96 2.97
CA ARG A 518 -31.42 8.78 3.51
C ARG A 518 -31.80 7.79 2.41
N ARG A 519 -31.83 6.50 2.75
CA ARG A 519 -32.22 5.43 1.80
C ARG A 519 -33.69 5.57 1.44
N GLY A 520 -34.01 5.44 0.15
CA GLY A 520 -35.40 5.54 -0.35
C GLY A 520 -35.99 6.95 -0.29
N GLN A 521 -35.17 8.00 -0.15
CA GLN A 521 -35.65 9.38 -0.23
C GLN A 521 -36.26 9.69 -1.59
N LYS A 522 -37.25 10.58 -1.61
CA LYS A 522 -37.76 11.17 -2.86
C LYS A 522 -36.77 12.24 -3.34
N LEU A 523 -36.67 12.39 -4.67
CA LEU A 523 -35.93 13.47 -5.31
C LEU A 523 -36.92 14.43 -5.99
N PRO A 524 -36.65 15.75 -6.02
CA PRO A 524 -35.50 16.42 -5.39
C PRO A 524 -35.57 16.42 -3.85
N LEU A 525 -34.42 16.56 -3.19
CA LEU A 525 -34.35 16.61 -1.72
C LEU A 525 -35.23 17.74 -1.17
N ASP A 526 -36.14 17.40 -0.26
CA ASP A 526 -37.02 18.36 0.41
C ASP A 526 -36.65 18.57 1.90
N PHE A 527 -37.22 19.61 2.49
CA PHE A 527 -37.03 19.90 3.92
C PHE A 527 -37.59 18.80 4.82
N GLY A 528 -38.61 18.06 4.39
CA GLY A 528 -39.18 16.95 5.15
C GLY A 528 -38.15 15.87 5.45
N ALA A 529 -37.43 15.42 4.41
CA ALA A 529 -36.37 14.43 4.53
C ALA A 529 -35.19 14.92 5.37
N ILE A 530 -34.81 16.19 5.24
CA ILE A 530 -33.77 16.83 6.06
C ILE A 530 -34.19 16.82 7.53
N PHE A 531 -35.39 17.31 7.82
CA PHE A 531 -35.93 17.41 9.17
C PHE A 531 -36.06 16.04 9.84
N ASP A 532 -36.62 15.05 9.15
CA ASP A 532 -36.75 13.69 9.67
C ASP A 532 -35.37 13.10 10.00
N THR A 533 -34.36 13.32 9.15
CA THR A 533 -32.99 12.86 9.39
C THR A 533 -32.40 13.48 10.66
N LEU A 534 -32.60 14.80 10.88
CA LEU A 534 -32.13 15.49 12.08
C LEU A 534 -32.79 14.94 13.36
N VAL A 535 -34.07 14.58 13.31
CA VAL A 535 -34.79 13.97 14.45
C VAL A 535 -34.36 12.53 14.67
N GLU A 536 -34.33 11.70 13.61
CA GLU A 536 -33.96 10.28 13.65
C GLU A 536 -32.53 10.08 14.20
N LYS A 537 -31.58 10.92 13.77
CA LYS A 537 -30.20 10.91 14.26
C LYS A 537 -30.02 11.62 15.61
N ARG A 538 -31.11 12.11 16.21
CA ARG A 538 -31.11 12.87 17.46
C ARG A 538 -30.12 14.03 17.42
N VAL A 539 -30.00 14.70 16.27
CA VAL A 539 -29.29 15.97 16.16
C VAL A 539 -30.12 17.05 16.85
N ILE A 540 -31.43 17.00 16.64
CA ILE A 540 -32.43 17.79 17.35
C ILE A 540 -33.42 16.88 18.09
N ARG A 541 -34.02 17.39 19.16
CA ARG A 541 -35.03 16.68 19.94
C ARG A 541 -36.33 17.47 20.10
N PRO A 542 -37.50 16.83 19.97
CA PRO A 542 -38.80 17.47 20.12
C PRO A 542 -39.14 17.73 21.59
N GLY A 543 -39.81 18.85 21.82
CA GLY A 543 -40.38 19.21 23.11
C GLY A 543 -41.32 20.39 22.99
N SER A 544 -41.76 20.91 24.14
CA SER A 544 -42.61 22.11 24.17
C SER A 544 -42.32 22.95 25.41
N THR A 545 -42.60 24.24 25.31
CA THR A 545 -42.39 25.19 26.39
C THR A 545 -43.69 25.39 27.17
N PHE A 546 -43.67 25.08 28.46
CA PHE A 546 -44.83 25.24 29.33
C PHE A 546 -44.64 26.38 30.32
N LYS A 547 -45.71 27.17 30.53
CA LYS A 547 -45.79 28.16 31.61
C LYS A 547 -46.46 27.52 32.83
N CYS A 548 -45.74 27.44 33.94
CA CYS A 548 -46.26 26.96 35.22
C CYS A 548 -47.38 27.86 35.72
N ARG A 549 -48.55 27.31 36.06
CA ARG A 549 -49.69 28.05 36.61
C ARG A 549 -49.47 28.50 38.05
N SER A 550 -48.64 27.77 38.81
CA SER A 550 -48.31 28.07 40.21
C SER A 550 -47.24 29.16 40.34
N CYS A 551 -46.07 29.00 39.71
CA CYS A 551 -44.94 29.93 39.87
C CYS A 551 -44.67 30.84 38.65
N SER A 552 -45.50 30.75 37.60
CA SER A 552 -45.41 31.55 36.35
C SER A 552 -44.13 31.39 35.52
N LYS A 553 -43.16 30.56 35.94
CA LYS A 553 -41.94 30.28 35.17
C LYS A 553 -42.26 29.49 33.90
N ARG A 554 -41.54 29.82 32.82
CA ARG A 554 -41.56 29.08 31.55
C ARG A 554 -40.30 28.24 31.43
N ASP A 555 -40.45 27.01 30.98
CA ASP A 555 -39.31 26.16 30.66
C ASP A 555 -39.67 25.17 29.55
N TRP A 556 -38.66 24.70 28.84
CA TRP A 556 -38.78 23.72 27.78
C TRP A 556 -38.68 22.30 28.36
N TYR A 557 -39.66 21.47 28.01
CA TYR A 557 -39.74 20.07 28.40
C TYR A 557 -39.58 19.21 27.15
N HIS A 558 -38.65 18.25 27.21
CA HIS A 558 -38.54 17.21 26.19
C HIS A 558 -39.81 16.36 26.15
N VAL A 559 -40.16 15.76 25.01
CA VAL A 559 -41.36 14.92 24.86
C VAL A 559 -41.45 13.77 25.87
N SER A 560 -40.31 13.24 26.34
CA SER A 560 -40.31 12.21 27.40
C SER A 560 -40.55 12.75 28.82
N GLY A 561 -40.56 14.08 28.98
CA GLY A 561 -40.71 14.77 30.25
C GLY A 561 -42.13 15.21 30.56
N PHE A 562 -43.09 14.94 29.66
CA PHE A 562 -44.50 15.23 29.85
C PHE A 562 -45.38 14.23 29.10
N ALA A 563 -46.58 14.01 29.61
CA ALA A 563 -47.65 13.27 28.93
C ALA A 563 -48.92 14.11 29.05
N GLU A 564 -49.96 13.60 29.71
CA GLU A 564 -51.15 14.38 30.08
C GLU A 564 -50.84 15.48 31.10
N GLU A 565 -49.75 15.31 31.86
CA GLU A 565 -49.27 16.23 32.87
C GLU A 565 -47.75 16.41 32.76
N TYR A 566 -47.26 17.52 33.31
CA TYR A 566 -45.83 17.80 33.48
C TYR A 566 -45.55 18.29 34.91
N THR A 567 -44.32 18.08 35.38
CA THR A 567 -43.87 18.54 36.70
C THR A 567 -42.99 19.77 36.55
N CYS A 568 -43.36 20.89 37.18
CA CYS A 568 -42.56 22.11 37.11
C CYS A 568 -41.17 21.91 37.73
N ARG A 569 -40.08 22.19 37.00
CA ARG A 569 -38.70 22.05 37.51
C ARG A 569 -38.31 23.06 38.60
N PHE A 570 -39.13 24.09 38.83
CA PHE A 570 -38.83 25.15 39.82
C PHE A 570 -39.60 24.98 41.13
N CYS A 571 -40.90 24.74 41.06
CA CYS A 571 -41.76 24.60 42.25
C CYS A 571 -42.28 23.19 42.48
N PHE A 572 -41.89 22.23 41.62
CA PHE A 572 -42.25 20.80 41.70
C PHE A 572 -43.76 20.49 41.65
N THR A 573 -44.59 21.48 41.36
CA THR A 573 -46.04 21.29 41.19
C THR A 573 -46.32 20.56 39.88
N ARG A 574 -47.10 19.48 39.98
CA ARG A 574 -47.62 18.71 38.84
C ARG A 574 -48.87 19.39 38.28
N GLN A 575 -48.93 19.55 36.97
CA GLN A 575 -50.00 20.32 36.29
C GLN A 575 -50.36 19.69 34.93
N PRO A 576 -51.62 19.79 34.49
CA PRO A 576 -52.04 19.25 33.20
C PRO A 576 -51.45 20.04 32.04
N VAL A 577 -51.09 19.32 30.97
CA VAL A 577 -50.70 19.88 29.67
C VAL A 577 -51.97 20.35 28.94
N SER A 578 -51.92 21.53 28.33
CA SER A 578 -53.05 22.06 27.56
C SER A 578 -52.91 21.70 26.09
N PHE A 579 -53.46 20.55 25.70
CA PHE A 579 -53.49 20.12 24.29
C PHE A 579 -54.51 20.90 23.43
N GLY A 580 -55.47 21.59 24.07
CA GLY A 580 -56.55 22.32 23.39
C GLY A 580 -56.13 23.67 22.78
N SER A 581 -55.06 24.29 23.28
CA SER A 581 -54.33 25.34 22.56
C SER A 581 -53.33 24.66 21.64
N SER A 582 -53.18 25.10 20.38
CA SER A 582 -52.22 24.53 19.42
C SER A 582 -50.84 24.34 20.08
N LEU A 583 -50.54 23.09 20.48
CA LEU A 583 -49.28 22.76 21.13
C LEU A 583 -48.17 22.98 20.11
N GLU A 584 -47.42 24.06 20.29
CA GLU A 584 -46.32 24.39 19.39
C GLU A 584 -45.11 23.51 19.74
N TRP A 585 -44.75 22.64 18.81
CA TRP A 585 -43.56 21.81 18.92
C TRP A 585 -42.31 22.65 18.68
N GLN A 586 -41.41 22.59 19.65
CA GLN A 586 -40.13 23.30 19.66
C GLN A 586 -39.00 22.30 19.80
N TYR A 587 -37.92 22.54 19.08
CA TYR A 587 -36.79 21.61 18.98
C TYR A 587 -35.55 22.26 19.55
N LYS A 588 -34.78 21.48 20.30
CA LYS A 588 -33.43 21.84 20.78
C LYS A 588 -32.40 20.92 20.15
N ALA A 589 -31.17 21.41 19.98
CA ALA A 589 -30.03 20.55 19.70
C ALA A 589 -29.83 19.54 20.84
N ASP A 590 -29.11 18.44 20.60
CA ASP A 590 -28.90 17.38 21.60
C ASP A 590 -27.43 17.10 21.85
N GLY A 591 -27.07 16.93 23.12
CA GLY A 591 -25.73 16.49 23.55
C GLY A 591 -24.63 17.37 22.95
N LEU A 592 -23.74 16.75 22.18
CA LEU A 592 -22.58 17.41 21.55
C LEU A 592 -22.95 18.58 20.63
N PHE A 593 -24.17 18.61 20.08
CA PHE A 593 -24.64 19.71 19.24
C PHE A 593 -25.09 20.95 20.03
N GLN A 594 -25.17 20.88 21.36
CA GLN A 594 -25.43 22.03 22.24
C GLN A 594 -24.16 22.72 22.73
N ILE A 595 -22.96 22.24 22.33
CA ILE A 595 -21.72 22.87 22.76
C ILE A 595 -21.41 24.02 21.79
N PRO A 596 -21.44 25.29 22.24
CA PRO A 596 -21.15 26.43 21.37
C PRO A 596 -19.75 26.28 20.76
N ASN A 597 -19.60 26.63 19.48
CA ASN A 597 -18.35 26.62 18.69
C ASN A 597 -17.69 25.23 18.45
N SER A 598 -17.88 24.25 19.34
CA SER A 598 -17.23 22.93 19.27
C SER A 598 -17.84 22.00 18.20
N ALA A 599 -19.17 21.91 18.14
CA ALA A 599 -19.86 21.10 17.12
C ALA A 599 -19.60 21.60 15.70
N GLN A 600 -19.35 22.90 15.55
CA GLN A 600 -19.16 23.60 14.28
C GLN A 600 -17.74 23.45 13.72
N GLY A 601 -16.71 23.60 14.55
CA GLY A 601 -15.33 23.25 14.16
C GLY A 601 -15.24 21.79 13.73
N SER A 602 -15.92 20.91 14.48
CA SER A 602 -16.06 19.49 14.12
C SER A 602 -16.73 19.28 12.75
N VAL A 603 -17.71 20.10 12.36
CA VAL A 603 -18.36 19.97 11.03
C VAL A 603 -17.38 20.25 9.89
N ALA A 604 -16.52 21.26 10.01
CA ALA A 604 -15.51 21.55 8.97
C ALA A 604 -14.54 20.37 8.79
N VAL A 605 -14.11 19.77 9.90
CA VAL A 605 -13.30 18.53 9.92
C VAL A 605 -14.05 17.37 9.26
N ILE A 606 -15.29 17.12 9.67
CA ILE A 606 -16.13 16.04 9.14
C ILE A 606 -16.33 16.15 7.63
N LEU A 607 -16.61 17.36 7.11
CA LEU A 607 -16.79 17.56 5.67
C LEU A 607 -15.49 17.38 4.89
N SER A 608 -14.36 17.78 5.48
CA SER A 608 -13.03 17.58 4.87
C SER A 608 -12.71 16.09 4.76
N LEU A 609 -12.88 15.35 5.86
CA LEU A 609 -12.69 13.89 5.89
C LEU A 609 -13.65 13.18 4.92
N TRP A 610 -14.91 13.61 4.86
CA TRP A 610 -15.89 13.10 3.92
C TRP A 610 -15.42 13.27 2.48
N ARG A 611 -14.83 14.43 2.13
CA ARG A 611 -14.34 14.69 0.78
C ARG A 611 -13.23 13.72 0.38
N PHE A 612 -12.30 13.43 1.28
CA PHE A 612 -11.24 12.44 1.00
C PHE A 612 -11.79 11.01 0.91
N GLU A 613 -12.73 10.64 1.78
CA GLU A 613 -13.40 9.32 1.73
C GLU A 613 -14.20 9.13 0.44
N HIS A 614 -14.84 10.19 -0.06
CA HIS A 614 -15.57 10.17 -1.32
C HIS A 614 -14.61 10.10 -2.54
N LEU A 615 -13.46 10.80 -2.50
CA LEU A 615 -12.45 10.76 -3.57
C LEU A 615 -11.86 9.36 -3.75
N GLY A 616 -11.57 8.64 -2.66
CA GLY A 616 -10.99 7.29 -2.69
C GLY A 616 -11.92 6.18 -3.20
N LEU A 617 -13.07 6.52 -3.83
CA LEU A 617 -14.06 5.60 -4.40
C LEU A 617 -14.37 4.41 -3.45
N HIS A 618 -14.56 4.70 -2.16
CA HIS A 618 -14.87 3.71 -1.11
C HIS A 618 -13.81 2.68 -0.76
N SER A 619 -12.56 2.80 -1.22
CA SER A 619 -11.58 1.75 -0.99
C SER A 619 -10.34 2.22 -0.21
N ARG A 620 -10.23 1.71 1.02
CA ARG A 620 -9.02 1.62 1.87
C ARG A 620 -8.48 2.89 2.54
N GLY A 621 -9.14 4.04 2.43
CA GLY A 621 -8.76 5.22 3.20
C GLY A 621 -9.18 5.18 4.67
N ARG A 622 -8.40 5.85 5.54
CA ARG A 622 -8.61 5.90 7.00
C ARG A 622 -8.22 7.26 7.55
N TYR A 623 -8.80 7.64 8.69
CA TYR A 623 -8.57 8.95 9.28
C TYR A 623 -8.45 8.89 10.80
N VAL A 624 -7.88 9.96 11.33
CA VAL A 624 -8.03 10.37 12.73
C VAL A 624 -8.49 11.83 12.77
N THR A 625 -9.34 12.15 13.74
CA THR A 625 -9.78 13.51 14.06
C THR A 625 -8.71 14.24 14.89
N SER A 626 -8.94 15.50 15.24
CA SER A 626 -7.93 16.43 15.77
C SER A 626 -6.96 15.82 16.78
N GLN A 627 -5.66 15.94 16.50
CA GLN A 627 -4.57 15.37 17.30
C GLN A 627 -3.70 16.48 17.88
N LYS A 628 -3.40 16.36 19.17
CA LYS A 628 -2.29 17.07 19.79
C LYS A 628 -1.00 16.31 19.49
N LEU A 629 -0.03 16.99 18.92
CA LEU A 629 1.27 16.42 18.55
C LEU A 629 2.37 17.08 19.38
N VAL A 630 3.24 16.29 19.98
CA VAL A 630 4.40 16.79 20.73
C VAL A 630 5.67 16.33 20.05
N ALA A 631 6.49 17.27 19.60
CA ALA A 631 7.77 16.95 18.98
C ALA A 631 8.78 16.42 19.99
N GLU A 632 9.30 15.23 19.72
CA GLU A 632 10.38 14.66 20.50
C GLU A 632 11.65 15.50 20.35
N GLY A 633 12.40 15.66 21.45
CA GLY A 633 13.62 16.45 21.51
C GLY A 633 13.40 17.94 21.80
N THR A 634 12.38 18.58 21.23
CA THR A 634 12.10 20.00 21.51
C THR A 634 10.98 20.22 22.52
N GLY A 635 10.07 19.25 22.68
CA GLY A 635 8.87 19.40 23.49
C GLY A 635 7.85 20.40 22.93
N ARG A 636 8.06 20.89 21.69
CA ARG A 636 7.14 21.83 21.05
C ARG A 636 5.82 21.13 20.77
N GLU A 637 4.75 21.73 21.24
CA GLU A 637 3.39 21.25 21.01
C GLU A 637 2.83 21.84 19.73
N TYR A 638 2.09 21.01 19.01
CA TYR A 638 1.35 21.32 17.81
C TYR A 638 -0.04 20.71 17.92
N GLU A 639 -0.96 21.20 17.10
CA GLU A 639 -2.29 20.63 16.92
C GLU A 639 -2.59 20.59 15.42
N ILE A 640 -3.17 19.48 14.98
CA ILE A 640 -3.76 19.33 13.65
C ILE A 640 -5.23 18.98 13.81
N ASP A 641 -6.08 19.42 12.89
CA ASP A 641 -7.52 19.19 12.98
C ASP A 641 -7.95 17.82 12.47
N TYR A 642 -7.18 17.23 11.56
CA TYR A 642 -7.36 15.85 11.13
C TYR A 642 -6.15 15.33 10.38
N ALA A 643 -6.06 14.01 10.26
CA ALA A 643 -5.19 13.35 9.32
C ALA A 643 -5.96 12.27 8.55
N TYR A 644 -5.62 12.09 7.28
CA TYR A 644 -6.23 11.09 6.40
C TYR A 644 -5.15 10.34 5.63
N VAL A 645 -5.19 9.02 5.63
CA VAL A 645 -4.33 8.15 4.84
C VAL A 645 -5.14 7.56 3.71
N MET A 646 -4.66 7.73 2.48
CA MET A 646 -5.17 7.07 1.28
C MET A 646 -4.18 6.00 0.86
N MET A 647 -4.61 4.74 0.88
CA MET A 647 -3.78 3.61 0.46
C MET A 647 -3.81 3.44 -1.06
N GLY A 648 -2.69 3.00 -1.63
CA GLY A 648 -2.61 2.55 -3.01
C GLY A 648 -3.56 1.40 -3.31
N MET A 649 -4.01 1.32 -4.57
CA MET A 649 -5.04 0.35 -4.97
C MET A 649 -4.53 -1.10 -4.92
N PHE A 650 -3.24 -1.32 -5.21
CA PHE A 650 -2.66 -2.67 -5.39
C PHE A 650 -1.41 -2.93 -4.56
N ASP A 651 -0.96 -1.95 -3.78
CA ASP A 651 0.29 -2.01 -3.02
C ASP A 651 0.16 -1.31 -1.65
N THR A 652 1.26 -1.27 -0.90
CA THR A 652 1.39 -0.60 0.39
C THR A 652 1.85 0.85 0.26
N SER A 653 1.84 1.41 -0.97
CA SER A 653 2.02 2.84 -1.18
C SER A 653 0.87 3.62 -0.55
N TYR A 654 1.11 4.87 -0.19
CA TYR A 654 0.10 5.69 0.45
C TYR A 654 0.37 7.17 0.25
N ASP A 655 -0.70 7.95 0.31
CA ASP A 655 -0.65 9.40 0.49
C ASP A 655 -1.22 9.75 1.87
N LEU A 656 -0.58 10.70 2.54
CA LEU A 656 -1.01 11.23 3.83
C LEU A 656 -1.46 12.68 3.65
N VAL A 657 -2.60 13.03 4.23
CA VAL A 657 -3.10 14.39 4.34
C VAL A 657 -3.04 14.80 5.80
N LEU A 658 -2.46 15.97 6.07
CA LEU A 658 -2.56 16.66 7.36
C LEU A 658 -3.39 17.92 7.15
N GLY A 659 -4.42 18.12 7.97
CA GLY A 659 -5.41 19.15 7.73
C GLY A 659 -5.54 20.17 8.84
N GLU A 660 -5.77 21.42 8.43
CA GLU A 660 -6.31 22.50 9.25
C GLU A 660 -7.69 22.89 8.71
N ALA A 661 -8.69 22.96 9.58
CA ALA A 661 -10.06 23.28 9.23
C ALA A 661 -10.59 24.44 10.07
N THR A 662 -11.12 25.44 9.39
CA THR A 662 -11.79 26.57 10.04
C THR A 662 -13.19 26.75 9.50
N ARG A 663 -14.08 27.26 10.35
CA ARG A 663 -15.41 27.64 9.91
C ARG A 663 -15.35 28.91 9.06
N PHE A 664 -15.08 30.04 9.70
CA PHE A 664 -15.00 31.37 9.08
C PHE A 664 -13.74 32.15 9.51
N GLY A 665 -12.83 31.52 10.25
CA GLY A 665 -11.55 32.11 10.59
C GLY A 665 -10.65 32.28 9.36
N GLU A 666 -9.56 33.02 9.53
CA GLU A 666 -8.51 33.13 8.53
C GLU A 666 -7.32 32.27 8.93
N PHE A 667 -6.71 31.59 7.97
CA PHE A 667 -5.45 30.90 8.18
C PHE A 667 -4.30 31.91 8.34
N THR A 668 -3.70 31.91 9.52
CA THR A 668 -2.61 32.80 9.94
C THR A 668 -1.24 32.31 9.44
N ASP A 669 -0.25 33.19 9.41
CA ASP A 669 1.13 32.83 9.06
C ASP A 669 1.71 31.78 10.03
N GLN A 670 1.26 31.80 11.28
CA GLN A 670 1.66 30.81 12.29
C GLN A 670 1.11 29.42 11.96
N GLU A 671 -0.15 29.30 11.55
CA GLU A 671 -0.76 28.02 11.16
C GLU A 671 -0.13 27.45 9.89
N VAL A 672 0.11 28.28 8.88
CA VAL A 672 0.77 27.82 7.64
C VAL A 672 2.21 27.36 7.91
N THR A 673 2.94 28.11 8.74
CA THR A 673 4.31 27.73 9.17
C THR A 673 4.29 26.45 9.99
N LYS A 674 3.34 26.31 10.93
CA LYS A 674 3.11 25.10 11.73
C LYS A 674 2.96 23.87 10.83
N MET A 675 2.08 23.93 9.83
CA MET A 675 1.83 22.79 8.94
C MET A 675 3.07 22.42 8.11
N ALA A 676 3.82 23.41 7.64
CA ALA A 676 5.08 23.19 6.91
C ALA A 676 6.15 22.52 7.79
N GLU A 677 6.27 22.94 9.06
CA GLU A 677 7.18 22.34 10.04
C GLU A 677 6.83 20.86 10.31
N ILE A 678 5.55 20.56 10.52
CA ILE A 678 5.07 19.19 10.76
C ILE A 678 5.32 18.33 9.53
N ALA A 679 4.91 18.78 8.34
CA ALA A 679 5.09 18.05 7.09
C ALA A 679 6.57 17.74 6.80
N ASN A 680 7.48 18.62 7.24
CA ASN A 680 8.90 18.41 7.04
C ASN A 680 9.51 17.23 7.79
N ARG A 681 8.84 16.77 8.86
CA ARG A 681 9.30 15.64 9.67
C ARG A 681 9.00 14.27 9.06
N PHE A 682 8.09 14.21 8.09
CA PHE A 682 7.74 12.97 7.41
C PHE A 682 8.71 12.70 6.25
N ARG A 683 9.05 11.42 6.09
CA ARG A 683 9.82 10.91 4.95
C ARG A 683 9.04 11.08 3.65
N CYS A 684 7.82 10.55 3.62
CA CYS A 684 6.84 10.80 2.56
C CYS A 684 6.10 12.10 2.88
N LYS A 685 6.39 13.19 2.15
CA LYS A 685 5.86 14.54 2.45
C LYS A 685 4.34 14.56 2.37
N PRO A 686 3.58 14.81 3.44
CA PRO A 686 2.12 14.80 3.36
C PRO A 686 1.58 15.95 2.47
N TYR A 687 0.37 15.77 1.96
CA TYR A 687 -0.44 16.88 1.50
C TYR A 687 -0.87 17.72 2.70
N ILE A 688 -0.71 19.04 2.60
CA ILE A 688 -1.23 19.98 3.58
C ILE A 688 -2.60 20.43 3.09
N ALA A 689 -3.65 20.16 3.86
CA ALA A 689 -4.99 20.59 3.55
C ALA A 689 -5.38 21.81 4.39
N PHE A 690 -5.83 22.87 3.73
CA PHE A 690 -6.54 23.97 4.36
C PHE A 690 -8.00 23.88 3.94
N SER A 691 -8.90 23.80 4.91
CA SER A 691 -10.33 23.59 4.68
C SER A 691 -11.14 24.68 5.36
N THR A 692 -11.96 25.38 4.59
CA THR A 692 -12.83 26.43 5.13
C THR A 692 -14.28 26.26 4.70
N LEU A 693 -15.21 26.67 5.58
CA LEU A 693 -16.63 26.75 5.25
C LEU A 693 -17.02 28.10 4.61
N LYS A 694 -16.05 28.98 4.34
CA LYS A 694 -16.22 30.16 3.47
C LYS A 694 -16.39 29.75 2.01
N ASP A 695 -17.08 30.57 1.23
CA ASP A 695 -17.22 30.36 -0.23
C ASP A 695 -15.91 30.68 -0.96
N THR A 696 -15.08 31.56 -0.39
CA THR A 696 -13.77 31.94 -0.95
C THR A 696 -12.73 32.19 0.16
N TYR A 697 -11.46 32.04 -0.17
CA TYR A 697 -10.35 32.52 0.65
C TYR A 697 -10.18 34.04 0.51
N SER A 698 -9.75 34.69 1.59
CA SER A 698 -9.24 36.07 1.54
C SER A 698 -7.96 36.14 0.71
N ASP A 699 -7.61 37.33 0.21
CA ASP A 699 -6.38 37.50 -0.57
C ASP A 699 -5.11 37.27 0.26
N ALA A 700 -5.16 37.53 1.57
CA ALA A 700 -4.08 37.20 2.50
C ALA A 700 -3.87 35.68 2.59
N GLU A 701 -4.94 34.90 2.77
CA GLU A 701 -4.87 33.43 2.79
C GLU A 701 -4.35 32.88 1.47
N LYS A 702 -4.86 33.36 0.33
CA LYS A 702 -4.35 32.97 -0.99
C LYS A 702 -2.86 33.22 -1.12
N SER A 703 -2.37 34.37 -0.66
CA SER A 703 -0.95 34.70 -0.70
C SER A 703 -0.11 33.72 0.14
N ARG A 704 -0.56 33.38 1.35
CA ARG A 704 0.14 32.45 2.25
C ARG A 704 0.16 31.03 1.69
N ILE A 705 -0.98 30.57 1.18
CA ILE A 705 -1.11 29.24 0.57
C ILE A 705 -0.24 29.16 -0.70
N ARG A 706 -0.20 30.22 -1.51
CA ARG A 706 0.65 30.28 -2.72
C ARG A 706 2.14 30.24 -2.36
N ASP A 707 2.58 30.92 -1.31
CA ASP A 707 3.97 30.83 -0.83
C ASP A 707 4.34 29.39 -0.47
N LEU A 708 3.45 28.67 0.22
CA LEU A 708 3.65 27.27 0.55
C LEU A 708 3.79 26.39 -0.70
N VAL A 709 2.94 26.59 -1.72
CA VAL A 709 3.05 25.87 -3.01
C VAL A 709 4.36 26.19 -3.73
N ASN A 710 4.76 27.47 -3.77
CA ASN A 710 6.00 27.91 -4.41
C ASN A 710 7.26 27.33 -3.74
N ARG A 711 7.17 26.98 -2.47
CA ARG A 711 8.23 26.27 -1.72
C ARG A 711 8.25 24.76 -1.98
N GLY A 712 7.40 24.25 -2.86
CA GLY A 712 7.37 22.84 -3.28
C GLY A 712 6.49 21.93 -2.42
N TYR A 713 5.64 22.48 -1.54
CA TYR A 713 4.71 21.66 -0.77
C TYR A 713 3.49 21.28 -1.61
N ARG A 714 2.96 20.09 -1.35
CA ARG A 714 1.70 19.61 -1.93
C ARG A 714 0.53 20.13 -1.09
N VAL A 715 -0.36 20.90 -1.69
CA VAL A 715 -1.39 21.65 -0.94
C VAL A 715 -2.77 21.43 -1.53
N ILE A 716 -3.76 21.17 -0.67
CA ILE A 716 -5.16 21.03 -1.04
C ILE A 716 -5.93 22.17 -0.35
N ALA A 717 -6.55 23.05 -1.14
CA ALA A 717 -7.25 24.22 -0.62
C ALA A 717 -8.77 24.05 -0.81
N LEU A 718 -9.48 23.57 0.21
CA LEU A 718 -10.92 23.31 0.14
C LEU A 718 -11.72 24.49 0.68
N THR A 719 -12.67 24.99 -0.11
CA THR A 719 -13.71 25.92 0.33
C THR A 719 -15.03 25.18 0.47
N ARG A 720 -16.07 25.87 0.95
CA ARG A 720 -17.43 25.34 0.94
C ARG A 720 -17.85 24.83 -0.44
N GLU A 721 -17.43 25.51 -1.49
CA GLU A 721 -17.74 25.12 -2.86
C GLU A 721 -17.18 23.73 -3.20
N GLU A 722 -16.14 23.22 -2.52
CA GLU A 722 -15.64 21.85 -2.70
C GLU A 722 -16.21 20.90 -1.65
N LEU A 723 -16.57 21.39 -0.47
CA LEU A 723 -17.03 20.56 0.63
C LEU A 723 -18.52 20.19 0.50
N ASP A 724 -19.34 21.08 -0.04
CA ASP A 724 -20.79 20.92 -0.14
C ASP A 724 -21.26 19.99 -1.25
N PRO A 725 -20.79 20.12 -2.51
CA PRO A 725 -21.32 19.32 -3.62
C PRO A 725 -21.19 17.83 -3.36
N TYR A 726 -22.05 17.02 -3.98
CA TYR A 726 -21.87 15.57 -3.94
C TYR A 726 -20.64 15.19 -4.79
N ASP A 727 -20.76 15.36 -6.10
CA ASP A 727 -19.68 15.12 -7.06
C ASP A 727 -19.02 16.44 -7.50
N LEU A 728 -17.69 16.44 -7.67
CA LEU A 728 -16.93 17.63 -8.08
C LEU A 728 -16.84 17.83 -9.60
N HIS A 729 -17.30 16.86 -10.38
CA HIS A 729 -17.12 16.85 -11.84
C HIS A 729 -17.72 18.09 -12.51
N GLU A 730 -18.79 18.68 -11.96
CA GLU A 730 -19.40 19.91 -12.48
C GLU A 730 -18.52 21.14 -12.29
N ARG A 731 -17.82 21.20 -11.15
CA ARG A 731 -16.91 22.31 -10.83
C ARG A 731 -15.60 22.20 -11.60
N PHE A 732 -15.12 20.97 -11.85
CA PHE A 732 -13.85 20.73 -12.50
C PHE A 732 -13.95 20.62 -14.03
N ARG A 733 -15.14 20.74 -14.64
CA ARG A 733 -15.33 20.58 -16.12
C ARG A 733 -14.36 21.38 -16.99
N GLY A 734 -13.88 22.53 -16.51
CA GLY A 734 -12.96 23.41 -17.24
C GLY A 734 -11.48 23.26 -16.89
N LEU A 735 -11.13 22.37 -15.96
CA LEU A 735 -9.74 22.17 -15.51
C LEU A 735 -9.06 21.04 -16.28
N VAL A 736 -7.72 20.98 -16.19
CA VAL A 736 -6.90 19.95 -16.84
C VAL A 736 -7.30 18.53 -16.36
N ARG A 737 -7.80 18.42 -15.12
CA ARG A 737 -8.20 17.16 -14.48
C ARG A 737 -9.69 17.19 -14.08
N PRO A 738 -10.64 17.12 -15.04
CA PRO A 738 -12.06 17.28 -14.73
C PRO A 738 -12.66 16.17 -13.85
N TYR A 739 -12.03 14.99 -13.85
CA TYR A 739 -12.40 13.85 -13.02
C TYR A 739 -11.25 13.52 -12.07
N ALA A 740 -11.05 14.35 -11.05
CA ALA A 740 -10.04 14.09 -10.04
C ALA A 740 -10.35 12.78 -9.31
N VAL A 741 -9.44 11.80 -9.41
CA VAL A 741 -9.57 10.46 -8.77
C VAL A 741 -8.45 10.16 -7.77
N CYS A 742 -7.47 11.06 -7.65
CA CYS A 742 -6.40 10.99 -6.66
C CYS A 742 -6.18 12.35 -5.99
N LEU A 743 -5.41 12.36 -4.90
CA LEU A 743 -5.10 13.59 -4.16
C LEU A 743 -4.29 14.60 -4.97
N GLU A 744 -3.46 14.13 -5.90
CA GLU A 744 -2.70 14.99 -6.81
C GLU A 744 -3.64 15.81 -7.72
N ASP A 745 -4.57 15.14 -8.40
CA ASP A 745 -5.56 15.82 -9.23
C ASP A 745 -6.41 16.82 -8.42
N LEU A 746 -6.82 16.43 -7.20
CA LEU A 746 -7.58 17.30 -6.30
C LEU A 746 -6.74 18.52 -5.87
N SER A 747 -5.47 18.30 -5.52
CA SER A 747 -4.53 19.36 -5.17
C SER A 747 -4.37 20.37 -6.31
N MET A 748 -4.09 19.88 -7.53
CA MET A 748 -3.92 20.76 -8.69
C MET A 748 -5.17 21.59 -8.96
N ASN A 749 -6.34 20.96 -8.97
CA ASN A 749 -7.60 21.64 -9.26
C ASN A 749 -7.95 22.69 -8.20
N THR A 750 -7.81 22.35 -6.92
CA THR A 750 -8.17 23.26 -5.83
C THR A 750 -7.25 24.46 -5.74
N ILE A 751 -5.95 24.30 -6.02
CA ILE A 751 -5.02 25.42 -6.10
C ILE A 751 -5.35 26.33 -7.29
N GLU A 752 -5.59 25.76 -8.47
CA GLU A 752 -5.95 26.56 -9.66
C GLU A 752 -7.22 27.38 -9.44
N LEU A 753 -8.24 26.81 -8.79
CA LEU A 753 -9.51 27.47 -8.53
C LEU A 753 -9.46 28.52 -7.41
N ASN A 754 -8.84 28.17 -6.28
CA ASN A 754 -9.02 28.94 -5.04
C ASN A 754 -7.85 29.87 -4.73
N VAL A 755 -6.66 29.56 -5.26
CA VAL A 755 -5.43 30.32 -5.02
C VAL A 755 -4.99 31.04 -6.31
N GLY A 756 -5.21 30.43 -7.48
CA GLY A 756 -4.68 30.91 -8.75
C GLY A 756 -3.19 30.56 -8.91
N ARG A 757 -2.75 30.41 -10.16
CA ARG A 757 -1.36 30.05 -10.51
C ARG A 757 -0.34 31.05 -10.01
#